data_AF-A0AA39C6N1-F1
#
_entry.id   AF-A0AA39C6N1-F1
#
_cell.length_a   1.000
_cell.length_b   1.000
_cell.length_c   1.000
_cell.angle_alpha   90.00
_cell.angle_beta   90.00
_cell.angle_gamma   90.00
#
_symmetry.space_group_name_H-M   'P 1'
#
loop_
_entity.id
_entity.type
_entity.pdbx_description
1 polymer ?
#
loop_
_entity_poly.entity_id
_entity_poly.type
_entity_poly.pdbx_seq_one_letter_code
_entity_poly.pdbx_strand_id
1 'polypeptide(L)'
;MAKNLYGLLLLILCVINCQTKIPNYLKECYTNETFSETKLPMNLQVLIDIIRKAEKYSQMSIDLRTMTSSLLHRFKFDGIEYNKNIKLNNGVLPFGDTGMERIKNQITEELVPGNANAFPSNALSLFERCALHRAVSNSIWDQEMPETNKFCENKPTEKISAENISMNNKKLCPLEQGVILTPFGTLAFGTLIAAIAAAIQPQNVAVKLLLNITNEYDFNEDEVDFIMPKSQMDLHKSMWFTSIISSTAELDNVWFATVAGELAELAVYQGPFVGHQMILGVTGFWNNTMRPTRYYLEKDINSDVTRAEIIGAVDGFIIAKNLPLWMSKFNNLRLSQILDIYYSTKGPSFDSRISACERGKSFWYVASRTIMEEQTYTASQILAYRRSIAHMTDDVLMTMTNYAVNKFTNYINNNLFTELRCLDNKNNNHPHVEVFVVFDGAWSLEYTANFLSVLLEDLDVSMFGSKIGFLHGITGEWILNVTESPSLAHQAIVNFTSSSWATGLNLINSFESVEKYLTHRWNERHKNYTIASLGQVMLILAPLITLNIEEQKRIYPSLKSLKDNHPDLNFIYYTTAENFLSFKQFLHTEEDYLITSSKINDISDYLLTIPRSLRPEMCKKNVTINGQNQFEGYVQPQEIIVYRLDPSWRINTKYVKMKIISVGYGKLELCWWNQYRNSVRKERYMCRELSGHNEIIIHDTFRCDKDIKCPAIFYQIRGISSLKKCAEMDCKTPDHIRYLLRIENLQCSRGEKPLSNIFNISILILLFTLINACQ
;
A
#
# COMPACT_ATOMS: atom_id res chain seq x y z
N MET A 1 6.74 -47.64 -46.37
CA MET A 1 5.65 -46.97 -45.62
C MET A 1 6.01 -46.62 -44.18
N ALA A 2 6.83 -47.42 -43.45
CA ALA A 2 7.22 -47.11 -42.06
C ALA A 2 8.18 -45.90 -41.89
N LYS A 3 9.03 -45.58 -42.88
CA LYS A 3 9.95 -44.42 -42.82
C LYS A 3 9.26 -43.05 -42.93
N ASN A 4 8.12 -42.97 -43.63
CA ASN A 4 7.36 -41.72 -43.76
C ASN A 4 6.49 -41.42 -42.52
N LEU A 5 6.18 -42.44 -41.71
CA LEU A 5 5.44 -42.25 -40.46
C LEU A 5 6.36 -41.75 -39.33
N TYR A 6 7.61 -42.22 -39.28
CA TYR A 6 8.63 -41.73 -38.35
C TYR A 6 9.07 -40.29 -38.65
N GLY A 7 9.21 -39.94 -39.94
CA GLY A 7 9.52 -38.56 -40.35
C GLY A 7 8.42 -37.55 -39.97
N LEU A 8 7.14 -37.96 -40.02
CA LEU A 8 6.03 -37.11 -39.59
C LEU A 8 5.94 -37.00 -38.05
N LEU A 9 6.28 -38.07 -37.32
CA LEU A 9 6.31 -38.07 -35.85
C LEU A 9 7.45 -37.22 -35.29
N LEU A 10 8.62 -37.23 -35.95
CA LEU A 10 9.79 -36.40 -35.61
C LEU A 10 9.60 -34.92 -35.94
N LEU A 11 8.86 -34.62 -37.01
CA LEU A 11 8.46 -33.24 -37.31
C LEU A 11 7.51 -32.68 -36.25
N ILE A 12 6.66 -33.54 -35.68
CA ILE A 12 5.81 -33.18 -34.53
C ILE A 12 6.66 -33.04 -33.24
N LEU A 13 7.70 -33.85 -33.04
CA LEU A 13 8.60 -33.76 -31.87
C LEU A 13 9.58 -32.58 -31.93
N CYS A 14 10.01 -32.14 -33.10
CA CYS A 14 10.90 -30.97 -33.23
C CYS A 14 10.17 -29.64 -33.00
N VAL A 15 8.86 -29.59 -33.22
CA VAL A 15 8.00 -28.46 -32.85
C VAL A 15 7.75 -28.40 -31.33
N ILE A 16 8.05 -29.47 -30.57
CA ILE A 16 7.80 -29.54 -29.12
C ILE A 16 8.84 -28.76 -28.28
N ASN A 17 9.99 -28.38 -28.83
CA ASN A 17 10.98 -27.56 -28.11
C ASN A 17 10.90 -26.04 -28.37
N CYS A 18 9.87 -25.58 -29.09
CA CYS A 18 9.47 -24.17 -29.14
C CYS A 18 8.26 -23.91 -28.22
N GLN A 19 8.17 -24.66 -27.10
CA GLN A 19 7.06 -24.52 -26.17
C GLN A 19 7.19 -23.21 -25.38
N THR A 20 6.35 -22.27 -25.77
CA THR A 20 6.01 -21.04 -25.08
C THR A 20 5.48 -21.36 -23.68
N LYS A 21 6.37 -21.37 -22.68
CA LYS A 21 6.08 -22.00 -21.38
C LYS A 21 6.22 -21.00 -20.26
N ILE A 22 5.11 -20.78 -19.55
CA ILE A 22 5.13 -20.08 -18.26
C ILE A 22 6.15 -20.76 -17.31
N PRO A 23 7.10 -20.01 -16.73
CA PRO A 23 8.08 -20.54 -15.80
C PRO A 23 7.43 -21.29 -14.64
N ASN A 24 8.07 -22.38 -14.18
CA ASN A 24 7.52 -23.23 -13.12
C ASN A 24 7.13 -22.46 -11.85
N TYR A 25 7.89 -21.42 -11.49
CA TYR A 25 7.66 -20.60 -10.30
C TYR A 25 6.47 -19.62 -10.42
N LEU A 26 5.90 -19.43 -11.63
CA LEU A 26 4.70 -18.61 -11.86
C LEU A 26 3.43 -19.45 -12.06
N LYS A 27 3.56 -20.76 -12.30
CA LYS A 27 2.41 -21.65 -12.54
C LYS A 27 1.38 -21.60 -11.41
N GLU A 28 1.81 -21.31 -10.18
CA GLU A 28 0.92 -21.14 -9.02
C GLU A 28 -0.14 -20.03 -9.21
N CYS A 29 0.11 -19.07 -10.11
CA CYS A 29 -0.78 -17.93 -10.40
C CYS A 29 -1.72 -18.13 -11.60
N TYR A 30 -1.64 -19.29 -12.25
CA TYR A 30 -2.42 -19.65 -13.43
C TYR A 30 -3.29 -20.90 -13.19
N THR A 31 -3.70 -21.12 -11.94
CA THR A 31 -4.65 -22.17 -11.54
C THR A 31 -6.09 -21.63 -11.60
N ASN A 32 -7.12 -22.51 -11.56
CA ASN A 32 -8.53 -22.08 -11.58
C ASN A 32 -8.87 -21.03 -10.51
N GLU A 33 -8.31 -21.15 -9.31
CA GLU A 33 -8.59 -20.25 -8.18
C GLU A 33 -7.89 -18.90 -8.29
N THR A 34 -6.70 -18.89 -8.90
CA THR A 34 -5.84 -17.71 -8.95
C THR A 34 -6.04 -16.94 -10.25
N PHE A 35 -6.26 -17.62 -11.38
CA PHE A 35 -6.28 -17.04 -12.72
C PHE A 35 -7.42 -16.05 -12.97
N SER A 36 -8.66 -16.39 -12.63
CA SER A 36 -9.85 -15.69 -13.12
C SER A 36 -9.95 -14.22 -12.69
N GLU A 37 -9.53 -13.87 -11.47
CA GLU A 37 -9.52 -12.48 -11.01
C GLU A 37 -8.48 -12.28 -9.91
N THR A 38 -7.90 -11.08 -9.80
CA THR A 38 -7.06 -10.73 -8.65
C THR A 38 -7.93 -10.67 -7.41
N LYS A 39 -7.62 -11.51 -6.41
CA LYS A 39 -8.29 -11.44 -5.10
C LYS A 39 -7.91 -10.20 -4.28
N LEU A 40 -6.88 -9.48 -4.72
CA LEU A 40 -6.44 -8.23 -4.13
C LEU A 40 -6.59 -7.10 -5.16
N PRO A 41 -6.95 -5.88 -4.73
CA PRO A 41 -6.98 -4.73 -5.62
C PRO A 41 -5.59 -4.36 -6.15
N MET A 42 -5.51 -3.98 -7.42
CA MET A 42 -4.34 -3.45 -8.11
C MET A 42 -4.20 -1.94 -7.84
N ASN A 43 -4.00 -1.57 -6.58
CA ASN A 43 -3.73 -0.18 -6.17
C ASN A 43 -2.37 -0.05 -5.47
N LEU A 44 -1.85 1.17 -5.42
CA LEU A 44 -0.53 1.45 -4.87
C LEU A 44 -0.40 1.09 -3.38
N GLN A 45 -1.44 1.33 -2.58
CA GLN A 45 -1.43 1.08 -1.12
C GLN A 45 -1.23 -0.43 -0.82
N VAL A 46 -1.97 -1.29 -1.52
CA VAL A 46 -1.86 -2.76 -1.42
C VAL A 46 -0.47 -3.22 -1.84
N LEU A 47 0.05 -2.73 -2.96
CA LEU A 47 1.36 -3.16 -3.46
C LEU A 47 2.51 -2.71 -2.57
N ILE A 48 2.45 -1.49 -2.02
CA ILE A 48 3.42 -1.01 -1.04
C ILE A 48 3.36 -1.87 0.23
N ASP A 49 2.18 -2.27 0.72
CA ASP A 49 2.05 -3.19 1.86
C ASP A 49 2.74 -4.54 1.60
N ILE A 50 2.50 -5.14 0.43
CA ILE A 50 3.14 -6.40 0.05
C ILE A 50 4.67 -6.25 -0.01
N ILE A 51 5.18 -5.16 -0.60
CA ILE A 51 6.62 -4.86 -0.64
C ILE A 51 7.17 -4.69 0.79
N ARG A 52 6.49 -3.95 1.67
CA ARG A 52 6.91 -3.74 3.06
C ARG A 52 6.94 -5.05 3.85
N LYS A 53 5.99 -5.97 3.63
CA LYS A 53 6.02 -7.31 4.23
C LYS A 53 7.28 -8.07 3.83
N ALA A 54 7.65 -8.03 2.56
CA ALA A 54 8.88 -8.63 2.06
C ALA A 54 10.13 -7.96 2.65
N GLU A 55 10.18 -6.62 2.72
CA GLU A 55 11.28 -5.85 3.34
C GLU A 55 11.43 -6.12 4.85
N LYS A 56 10.33 -6.38 5.56
CA LYS A 56 10.31 -6.65 7.01
C LYS A 56 10.65 -8.09 7.35
N TYR A 57 10.22 -9.04 6.52
CA TYR A 57 10.44 -10.47 6.77
C TYR A 57 11.91 -10.85 6.70
N SER A 58 12.68 -10.16 5.85
CA SER A 58 14.11 -10.35 5.79
C SER A 58 14.77 -9.82 7.07
N GLN A 59 14.99 -10.70 8.05
CA GLN A 59 15.85 -10.42 9.22
C GLN A 59 17.29 -10.06 8.80
N MET A 60 17.66 -10.35 7.55
CA MET A 60 18.82 -9.81 6.84
C MET A 60 18.40 -8.57 6.06
N SER A 61 19.09 -7.44 6.24
CA SER A 61 18.83 -6.21 5.49
C SER A 61 19.09 -6.42 3.98
N ILE A 62 18.07 -6.86 3.23
CA ILE A 62 18.13 -6.87 1.77
C ILE A 62 18.25 -5.39 1.35
N ASP A 63 19.34 -5.05 0.69
CA ASP A 63 19.55 -3.69 0.19
C ASP A 63 18.55 -3.39 -0.95
N LEU A 64 18.31 -2.10 -1.22
CA LEU A 64 17.39 -1.65 -2.27
C LEU A 64 17.67 -2.33 -3.62
N ARG A 65 18.96 -2.50 -3.94
CA ARG A 65 19.44 -3.13 -5.16
C ARG A 65 18.93 -4.56 -5.29
N THR A 66 19.22 -5.39 -4.29
CA THR A 66 18.84 -6.81 -4.28
C THR A 66 17.33 -6.95 -4.23
N MET A 67 16.64 -6.08 -3.48
CA MET A 67 15.18 -6.11 -3.39
C MET A 67 14.52 -5.84 -4.74
N THR A 68 14.93 -4.78 -5.43
CA THR A 68 14.34 -4.38 -6.72
C THR A 68 14.67 -5.37 -7.84
N SER A 69 15.94 -5.78 -7.98
CA SER A 69 16.34 -6.71 -9.03
C SER A 69 15.75 -8.11 -8.82
N SER A 70 15.73 -8.63 -7.58
CA SER A 70 15.14 -9.96 -7.31
C SER A 70 13.62 -9.97 -7.49
N LEU A 71 12.93 -8.87 -7.17
CA LEU A 71 11.49 -8.73 -7.40
C LEU A 71 11.15 -8.83 -8.89
N LEU A 72 11.89 -8.12 -9.75
CA LEU A 72 11.70 -8.19 -11.20
C LEU A 72 11.93 -9.60 -11.72
N HIS A 73 13.09 -10.19 -11.43
CA HIS A 73 13.43 -11.53 -11.91
C HIS A 73 12.49 -12.63 -11.36
N ARG A 74 11.90 -12.43 -10.18
CA ARG A 74 10.96 -13.41 -9.58
C ARG A 74 9.53 -13.30 -10.12
N PHE A 75 9.08 -12.10 -10.45
CA PHE A 75 7.65 -11.83 -10.69
C PHE A 75 7.33 -11.16 -12.02
N LYS A 76 8.26 -10.50 -12.70
CA LYS A 76 7.99 -9.84 -13.98
C LYS A 76 8.14 -10.84 -15.12
N PHE A 77 7.09 -10.98 -15.93
CA PHE A 77 7.10 -11.82 -17.12
C PHE A 77 6.03 -11.30 -18.09
N ASP A 78 6.44 -10.43 -19.01
CA ASP A 78 5.53 -9.73 -19.93
C ASP A 78 5.15 -10.60 -21.14
N GLY A 79 4.11 -10.20 -21.87
CA GLY A 79 3.68 -10.83 -23.12
C GLY A 79 3.02 -12.20 -22.94
N ILE A 80 2.33 -12.42 -21.82
CA ILE A 80 1.55 -13.64 -21.57
C ILE A 80 0.23 -13.52 -22.34
N GLU A 81 -0.07 -14.48 -23.20
CA GLU A 81 -1.33 -14.53 -23.96
C GLU A 81 -2.18 -15.73 -23.53
N TYR A 82 -3.50 -15.52 -23.45
CA TYR A 82 -4.48 -16.57 -23.18
C TYR A 82 -4.99 -17.22 -24.46
N ASN A 83 -4.95 -18.55 -24.52
CA ASN A 83 -5.46 -19.33 -25.66
C ASN A 83 -6.82 -19.97 -25.34
N LYS A 84 -7.90 -19.35 -25.83
CA LYS A 84 -9.29 -19.81 -25.65
C LYS A 84 -9.59 -21.24 -26.13
N ASN A 85 -8.81 -21.76 -27.09
CA ASN A 85 -9.06 -23.08 -27.67
C ASN A 85 -8.56 -24.20 -26.75
N ILE A 86 -7.75 -23.86 -25.75
CA ILE A 86 -7.20 -24.79 -24.78
C ILE A 86 -8.03 -24.67 -23.50
N LYS A 87 -8.63 -25.78 -23.06
CA LYS A 87 -9.31 -25.82 -21.77
C LYS A 87 -8.30 -26.03 -20.66
N LEU A 88 -8.44 -25.29 -19.57
CA LEU A 88 -7.65 -25.51 -18.37
C LEU A 88 -8.00 -26.89 -17.78
N ASN A 89 -7.01 -27.78 -17.72
CA ASN A 89 -7.10 -29.11 -17.13
C ASN A 89 -5.82 -29.39 -16.31
N ASN A 90 -5.82 -30.43 -15.47
CA ASN A 90 -4.62 -30.80 -14.72
C ASN A 90 -3.42 -31.03 -15.67
N GLY A 91 -2.38 -30.21 -15.50
CA GLY A 91 -1.16 -30.24 -16.32
C GLY A 91 -1.22 -29.47 -17.65
N VAL A 92 -2.37 -28.88 -18.01
CA VAL A 92 -2.55 -28.10 -19.24
C VAL A 92 -2.96 -26.67 -18.91
N LEU A 93 -2.06 -25.73 -19.20
CA LEU A 93 -2.27 -24.29 -19.01
C LEU A 93 -2.56 -23.62 -20.37
N PRO A 94 -3.65 -22.86 -20.52
CA PRO A 94 -4.00 -22.15 -21.75
C PRO A 94 -3.23 -20.83 -21.89
N PHE A 95 -1.95 -20.80 -21.54
CA PHE A 95 -1.12 -19.60 -21.58
C PHE A 95 0.22 -19.84 -22.24
N GLY A 96 0.68 -18.87 -23.02
CA GLY A 96 2.01 -18.85 -23.63
C GLY A 96 2.64 -17.46 -23.57
N ASP A 97 3.94 -17.36 -23.79
CA ASP A 97 4.74 -16.13 -23.80
C ASP A 97 4.90 -15.54 -25.22
N THR A 98 3.82 -15.59 -26.01
CA THR A 98 3.81 -15.22 -27.44
C THR A 98 3.62 -13.74 -27.71
N GLY A 99 3.24 -12.95 -26.69
CA GLY A 99 3.01 -11.51 -26.80
C GLY A 99 4.25 -10.74 -27.27
N MET A 100 4.03 -9.56 -27.84
CA MET A 100 5.14 -8.73 -28.37
C MET A 100 6.01 -8.16 -27.24
N GLU A 101 5.39 -7.85 -26.10
CA GLU A 101 6.02 -7.27 -24.91
C GLU A 101 7.10 -8.18 -24.30
N ARG A 102 7.05 -9.50 -24.60
CA ARG A 102 8.02 -10.47 -24.09
C ARG A 102 9.45 -10.18 -24.57
N ILE A 103 9.63 -9.64 -25.78
CA ILE A 103 10.97 -9.40 -26.33
C ILE A 103 11.65 -8.23 -25.62
N LYS A 104 10.95 -7.12 -25.40
CA LYS A 104 11.43 -5.99 -24.58
C LYS A 104 11.77 -6.47 -23.17
N ASN A 105 10.91 -7.30 -22.59
CA ASN A 105 11.11 -7.87 -21.27
C ASN A 105 12.42 -8.70 -21.18
N GLN A 106 12.67 -9.60 -22.12
CA GLN A 106 13.91 -10.41 -22.15
C GLN A 106 15.17 -9.54 -22.26
N ILE A 107 15.16 -8.51 -23.11
CA ILE A 107 16.30 -7.58 -23.21
C ILE A 107 16.48 -6.82 -21.88
N THR A 108 15.39 -6.45 -21.22
CA THR A 108 15.44 -5.81 -19.90
C THR A 108 16.03 -6.75 -18.83
N GLU A 109 15.66 -8.04 -18.83
CA GLU A 109 16.22 -9.06 -17.94
C GLU A 109 17.75 -9.21 -18.13
N GLU A 110 18.24 -9.10 -19.37
CA GLU A 110 19.67 -9.16 -19.69
C GLU A 110 20.43 -7.89 -19.27
N LEU A 111 19.80 -6.71 -19.40
CA LEU A 111 20.40 -5.41 -19.07
C LEU A 111 20.36 -5.08 -17.57
N VAL A 112 19.49 -5.74 -16.80
CA VAL A 112 19.32 -5.54 -15.36
C VAL A 112 19.57 -6.86 -14.64
N PRO A 113 20.81 -7.16 -14.21
CA PRO A 113 21.12 -8.44 -13.61
C PRO A 113 20.43 -8.61 -12.25
N GLY A 114 19.96 -9.82 -11.97
CA GLY A 114 19.26 -10.13 -10.73
C GLY A 114 19.16 -11.64 -10.49
N ASN A 115 18.80 -11.99 -9.25
CA ASN A 115 18.57 -13.37 -8.85
C ASN A 115 17.19 -13.49 -8.23
N ALA A 116 16.27 -14.19 -8.90
CA ALA A 116 14.90 -14.41 -8.45
C ALA A 116 14.82 -15.07 -7.06
N ASN A 117 15.79 -15.91 -6.70
CA ASN A 117 15.81 -16.63 -5.42
C ASN A 117 16.20 -15.75 -4.22
N ALA A 118 16.74 -14.56 -4.47
CA ALA A 118 17.06 -13.61 -3.41
C ALA A 118 15.81 -12.89 -2.86
N PHE A 119 14.69 -12.92 -3.59
CA PHE A 119 13.44 -12.32 -3.12
C PHE A 119 12.81 -13.19 -2.02
N PRO A 120 12.36 -12.62 -0.88
CA PRO A 120 11.79 -13.39 0.23
C PRO A 120 10.34 -13.81 -0.06
N SER A 121 10.11 -14.69 -1.04
CA SER A 121 8.77 -15.13 -1.45
C SER A 121 7.97 -15.80 -0.32
N ASN A 122 8.65 -16.41 0.66
CA ASN A 122 8.04 -17.05 1.82
C ASN A 122 7.37 -16.05 2.78
N ALA A 123 7.70 -14.76 2.67
CA ALA A 123 7.06 -13.69 3.43
C ALA A 123 5.60 -13.47 2.99
N LEU A 124 5.27 -13.88 1.78
CA LEU A 124 4.03 -13.51 1.09
C LEU A 124 3.12 -14.72 0.94
N SER A 125 1.81 -14.50 1.10
CA SER A 125 0.79 -15.48 0.75
C SER A 125 0.71 -15.72 -0.77
N LEU A 126 0.05 -16.80 -1.19
CA LEU A 126 -0.16 -17.09 -2.62
C LEU A 126 -0.83 -15.92 -3.36
N PHE A 127 -1.88 -15.33 -2.78
CA PHE A 127 -2.60 -14.22 -3.39
C PHE A 127 -1.72 -12.97 -3.53
N GLU A 128 -0.85 -12.70 -2.56
CA GLU A 128 0.09 -11.57 -2.61
C GLU A 128 1.19 -11.78 -3.66
N ARG A 129 1.73 -13.01 -3.78
CA ARG A 129 2.70 -13.35 -4.84
C ARG A 129 2.10 -13.17 -6.23
N CYS A 130 0.86 -13.62 -6.43
CA CYS A 130 0.18 -13.48 -7.71
C CYS A 130 -0.29 -12.05 -8.00
N ALA A 131 -0.63 -11.27 -6.97
CA ALA A 131 -0.90 -9.84 -7.10
C ALA A 131 0.36 -9.08 -7.54
N LEU A 132 1.53 -9.36 -6.95
CA LEU A 132 2.79 -8.77 -7.39
C LEU A 132 3.09 -9.13 -8.84
N HIS A 133 3.03 -10.41 -9.20
CA HIS A 133 3.25 -10.87 -10.57
C HIS A 133 2.39 -10.10 -11.59
N ARG A 134 1.09 -9.96 -11.31
CA ARG A 134 0.16 -9.21 -12.19
C ARG A 134 0.37 -7.71 -12.20
N ALA A 135 0.89 -7.14 -11.12
CA ALA A 135 1.21 -5.73 -11.07
C ALA A 135 2.48 -5.40 -11.87
N VAL A 136 3.48 -6.29 -11.90
CA VAL A 136 4.75 -6.01 -12.59
C VAL A 136 4.84 -6.54 -14.02
N SER A 137 3.93 -7.43 -14.42
CA SER A 137 3.93 -8.05 -15.74
C SER A 137 2.91 -7.40 -16.66
N ASN A 138 3.37 -6.81 -17.76
CA ASN A 138 2.54 -6.15 -18.76
C ASN A 138 2.13 -7.15 -19.84
N SER A 139 0.85 -7.16 -20.20
CA SER A 139 0.30 -7.98 -21.31
C SER A 139 -1.04 -7.42 -21.74
N ILE A 140 -1.31 -7.39 -23.05
CA ILE A 140 -2.62 -7.01 -23.59
C ILE A 140 -3.38 -8.25 -24.08
N TRP A 141 -4.60 -8.46 -23.59
CA TRP A 141 -5.47 -9.56 -24.00
C TRP A 141 -6.67 -9.05 -24.80
N ASP A 142 -6.70 -9.39 -26.09
CA ASP A 142 -7.71 -8.92 -27.04
C ASP A 142 -9.09 -9.59 -26.96
N GLN A 143 -9.23 -10.64 -26.15
CA GLN A 143 -10.39 -11.54 -26.21
C GLN A 143 -11.35 -11.40 -25.02
N GLU A 144 -12.65 -11.56 -25.31
CA GLU A 144 -13.75 -11.59 -24.33
C GLU A 144 -13.55 -12.76 -23.34
N MET A 145 -13.43 -12.45 -22.04
CA MET A 145 -13.71 -13.47 -21.03
C MET A 145 -15.23 -13.68 -20.98
N PRO A 146 -15.73 -14.92 -20.77
CA PRO A 146 -17.18 -15.23 -20.88
C PRO A 146 -18.12 -14.40 -20.00
N GLU A 147 -17.59 -13.65 -19.02
CA GLU A 147 -18.33 -12.86 -18.04
C GLU A 147 -18.29 -11.33 -18.28
N THR A 148 -17.56 -10.83 -19.31
CA THR A 148 -17.20 -9.39 -19.41
C THR A 148 -18.15 -8.50 -20.22
N ASN A 149 -19.30 -9.00 -20.69
CA ASN A 149 -20.20 -8.24 -21.58
C ASN A 149 -20.90 -7.00 -20.96
N LYS A 150 -20.83 -6.78 -19.63
CA LYS A 150 -21.59 -5.69 -18.99
C LYS A 150 -20.86 -4.33 -18.97
N PHE A 151 -19.52 -4.32 -18.92
CA PHE A 151 -18.73 -3.10 -18.72
C PHE A 151 -18.36 -2.37 -20.02
N CYS A 152 -18.19 -3.10 -21.12
CA CYS A 152 -17.90 -2.50 -22.43
C CYS A 152 -19.11 -1.81 -23.08
N GLU A 153 -20.32 -2.12 -22.62
CA GLU A 153 -21.55 -1.46 -23.07
C GLU A 153 -21.90 -0.22 -22.23
N ASN A 154 -21.50 -0.17 -20.95
CA ASN A 154 -21.81 0.91 -20.02
C ASN A 154 -20.52 1.44 -19.39
N LYS A 155 -20.01 2.59 -19.85
CA LYS A 155 -18.87 3.27 -19.22
C LYS A 155 -19.13 3.39 -17.71
N PRO A 156 -18.35 2.75 -16.82
CA PRO A 156 -18.39 3.08 -15.40
C PRO A 156 -17.87 4.52 -15.27
N THR A 157 -18.78 5.44 -14.96
CA THR A 157 -18.52 6.87 -14.97
C THR A 157 -17.55 7.28 -13.87
N GLU A 158 -16.30 7.59 -14.23
CA GLU A 158 -15.55 8.64 -13.53
C GLU A 158 -16.25 9.98 -13.86
N LYS A 159 -17.11 10.46 -12.95
CA LYS A 159 -17.76 11.79 -12.89
C LYS A 159 -17.93 12.59 -14.21
N ILE A 160 -19.19 12.61 -14.68
CA ILE A 160 -19.91 13.66 -15.46
C ILE A 160 -19.28 14.16 -16.77
N SER A 161 -19.72 13.58 -17.90
CA SER A 161 -20.25 14.34 -19.05
C SER A 161 -21.15 13.41 -19.85
N ALA A 162 -22.46 13.66 -19.80
CA ALA A 162 -23.46 12.88 -20.51
C ALA A 162 -23.63 13.44 -21.92
N GLU A 163 -23.24 12.68 -22.94
CA GLU A 163 -23.84 12.78 -24.27
C GLU A 163 -24.12 11.37 -24.82
N ASN A 164 -25.35 11.22 -25.34
CA ASN A 164 -25.97 9.99 -25.80
C ASN A 164 -25.21 9.40 -27.00
N ILE A 165 -24.75 8.14 -26.89
CA ILE A 165 -24.26 7.38 -28.05
C ILE A 165 -25.07 6.09 -28.20
N SER A 166 -25.54 5.92 -29.43
CA SER A 166 -26.34 4.84 -29.99
C SER A 166 -25.86 3.42 -29.62
N MET A 167 -26.80 2.62 -29.12
CA MET A 167 -26.70 1.16 -29.04
C MET A 167 -26.77 0.56 -30.45
N ASN A 168 -25.65 0.07 -31.02
CA ASN A 168 -25.64 -1.06 -31.96
C ASN A 168 -24.25 -1.46 -32.52
N ASN A 169 -23.24 -1.70 -31.66
CA ASN A 169 -22.12 -2.59 -32.01
C ASN A 169 -21.46 -3.06 -30.71
N LYS A 170 -21.36 -4.37 -30.47
CA LYS A 170 -20.61 -4.92 -29.33
C LYS A 170 -19.17 -4.44 -29.41
N LYS A 171 -18.79 -3.49 -28.54
CA LYS A 171 -17.44 -2.95 -28.46
C LYS A 171 -16.59 -3.96 -27.68
N LEU A 172 -15.65 -4.64 -28.34
CA LEU A 172 -14.63 -5.44 -27.67
C LEU A 172 -13.71 -4.51 -26.88
N CYS A 173 -13.46 -4.72 -25.58
CA CYS A 173 -12.44 -4.01 -24.82
C CYS A 173 -11.33 -4.98 -24.39
N PRO A 174 -10.08 -4.81 -24.86
CA PRO A 174 -8.95 -5.60 -24.40
C PRO A 174 -8.68 -5.37 -22.92
N LEU A 175 -8.17 -6.40 -22.25
CA LEU A 175 -7.69 -6.31 -20.88
C LEU A 175 -6.19 -6.00 -20.89
N GLU A 176 -5.76 -4.99 -20.16
CA GLU A 176 -4.34 -4.69 -19.95
C GLU A 176 -3.91 -5.15 -18.54
N GLN A 177 -2.82 -5.91 -18.46
CA GLN A 177 -2.17 -6.34 -17.22
C GLN A 177 -0.95 -5.47 -16.90
N GLY A 178 -0.43 -5.56 -15.67
CA GLY A 178 0.73 -4.75 -15.25
C GLY A 178 0.36 -3.33 -14.81
N VAL A 179 -0.95 -3.06 -14.79
CA VAL A 179 -1.52 -1.74 -14.53
C VAL A 179 -1.95 -1.62 -13.07
N ILE A 180 -1.66 -0.48 -12.45
CA ILE A 180 -2.04 -0.20 -11.06
C ILE A 180 -2.69 1.19 -10.95
N LEU A 181 -3.61 1.33 -10.00
CA LEU A 181 -4.25 2.60 -9.67
C LEU A 181 -3.43 3.34 -8.59
N THR A 182 -3.06 4.59 -8.87
CA THR A 182 -2.49 5.52 -7.89
C THR A 182 -3.42 6.73 -7.71
N PRO A 183 -3.25 7.52 -6.63
CA PRO A 183 -3.98 8.79 -6.48
C PRO A 183 -3.79 9.76 -7.65
N PHE A 184 -2.68 9.64 -8.39
CA PHE A 184 -2.31 10.50 -9.52
C PHE A 184 -2.64 9.89 -10.89
N GLY A 185 -3.42 8.79 -10.89
CA GLY A 185 -3.84 8.09 -12.10
C GLY A 185 -3.22 6.70 -12.22
N THR A 186 -3.48 6.09 -13.37
CA THR A 186 -3.12 4.71 -13.66
C THR A 186 -1.73 4.62 -14.31
N LEU A 187 -0.93 3.61 -13.96
CA LEU A 187 0.41 3.42 -14.53
C LEU A 187 0.84 1.95 -14.61
N ALA A 188 1.81 1.66 -15.48
CA ALA A 188 2.46 0.37 -15.59
C ALA A 188 3.55 0.22 -14.51
N PHE A 189 3.27 -0.59 -13.49
CA PHE A 189 4.16 -0.67 -12.32
C PHE A 189 5.43 -1.48 -12.62
N GLY A 190 5.37 -2.44 -13.54
CA GLY A 190 6.52 -3.19 -14.00
C GLY A 190 7.65 -2.31 -14.55
N THR A 191 7.30 -1.37 -15.44
CA THR A 191 8.23 -0.42 -16.06
C THR A 191 8.87 0.50 -15.02
N LEU A 192 8.07 0.97 -14.05
CA LEU A 192 8.55 1.78 -12.93
C LEU A 192 9.61 1.04 -12.10
N ILE A 193 9.35 -0.22 -11.71
CA ILE A 193 10.30 -1.01 -10.91
C ILE A 193 11.54 -1.37 -11.73
N ALA A 194 11.40 -1.67 -13.03
CA ALA A 194 12.51 -1.90 -13.94
C ALA A 194 13.46 -0.69 -14.02
N ALA A 195 12.90 0.52 -14.10
CA ALA A 195 13.66 1.77 -14.08
C ALA A 195 14.49 1.93 -12.79
N ILE A 196 13.87 1.68 -11.63
CA ILE A 196 14.55 1.77 -10.33
C ILE A 196 15.69 0.75 -10.25
N ALA A 197 15.44 -0.50 -10.64
CA ALA A 197 16.47 -1.54 -10.63
C ALA A 197 17.64 -1.21 -11.57
N ALA A 198 17.35 -0.75 -12.79
CA ALA A 198 18.34 -0.30 -13.75
C ALA A 198 19.18 0.87 -13.20
N ALA A 199 18.56 1.83 -12.51
CA ALA A 199 19.26 3.00 -11.97
C ALA A 199 20.24 2.67 -10.84
N ILE A 200 19.95 1.65 -10.04
CA ILE A 200 20.82 1.21 -8.95
C ILE A 200 21.99 0.37 -9.48
N GLN A 201 21.82 -0.21 -10.66
CA GLN A 201 22.84 -0.98 -11.37
C GLN A 201 23.04 -0.41 -12.78
N PRO A 202 23.54 0.83 -12.90
CA PRO A 202 23.63 1.49 -14.20
C PRO A 202 24.55 0.69 -15.13
N GLN A 203 24.04 0.36 -16.31
CA GLN A 203 24.78 -0.31 -17.37
C GLN A 203 24.69 0.51 -18.65
N ASN A 204 25.81 0.65 -19.35
CA ASN A 204 25.83 1.11 -20.73
C ASN A 204 26.49 0.00 -21.55
N VAL A 205 25.69 -0.69 -22.37
CA VAL A 205 26.13 -1.93 -23.02
C VAL A 205 26.29 -1.68 -24.51
N ALA A 206 27.48 -1.98 -25.04
CA ALA A 206 27.71 -1.95 -26.48
C ALA A 206 26.74 -2.92 -27.18
N VAL A 207 26.00 -2.40 -28.17
CA VAL A 207 24.85 -3.08 -28.78
C VAL A 207 25.22 -4.43 -29.40
N LYS A 208 26.44 -4.53 -29.93
CA LYS A 208 27.03 -5.79 -30.45
C LYS A 208 27.06 -6.94 -29.43
N LEU A 209 27.11 -6.65 -28.12
CA LEU A 209 27.13 -7.66 -27.06
C LEU A 209 25.72 -8.22 -26.76
N LEU A 210 24.66 -7.53 -27.19
CA LEU A 210 23.26 -7.93 -27.00
C LEU A 210 22.72 -8.81 -28.14
N LEU A 211 23.57 -9.05 -29.16
CA LEU A 211 23.33 -10.08 -30.15
C LEU A 211 23.46 -11.44 -29.46
N ASN A 212 22.33 -12.06 -29.12
CA ASN A 212 22.29 -13.37 -28.50
C ASN A 212 22.72 -14.44 -29.54
N ILE A 213 24.03 -14.57 -29.75
CA ILE A 213 24.62 -15.66 -30.51
C ILE A 213 24.74 -16.83 -29.53
N THR A 214 23.64 -17.55 -29.31
CA THR A 214 23.60 -18.68 -28.37
C THR A 214 24.68 -19.70 -28.71
N ASN A 215 25.65 -19.91 -27.80
CA ASN A 215 26.75 -20.87 -27.96
C ASN A 215 26.60 -22.17 -27.16
N GLU A 216 25.56 -22.34 -26.34
CA GLU A 216 25.40 -23.54 -25.53
C GLU A 216 24.00 -24.11 -25.68
N TYR A 217 23.90 -25.15 -26.50
CA TYR A 217 23.02 -26.27 -26.21
C TYR A 217 23.92 -27.50 -26.12
N ASP A 218 24.03 -28.06 -24.92
CA ASP A 218 24.67 -29.34 -24.67
C ASP A 218 23.73 -30.43 -25.23
N PHE A 219 23.86 -30.72 -26.53
CA PHE A 219 23.13 -31.81 -27.16
C PHE A 219 23.94 -33.09 -26.98
N ASN A 220 23.32 -34.15 -26.45
CA ASN A 220 23.83 -35.51 -26.61
C ASN A 220 23.92 -35.81 -28.12
N GLU A 221 25.14 -36.04 -28.61
CA GLU A 221 25.41 -36.32 -30.04
C GLU A 221 24.64 -37.54 -30.58
N ASP A 222 24.10 -38.38 -29.71
CA ASP A 222 23.40 -39.61 -30.07
C ASP A 222 21.90 -39.45 -30.43
N GLU A 223 21.30 -38.25 -30.31
CA GLU A 223 19.83 -38.10 -30.45
C GLU A 223 19.31 -37.14 -31.56
N VAL A 224 20.14 -36.49 -32.38
CA VAL A 224 19.63 -35.52 -33.38
C VAL A 224 20.35 -35.59 -34.74
N ASP A 225 19.71 -36.21 -35.74
CA ASP A 225 20.23 -36.38 -37.12
C ASP A 225 20.13 -35.11 -38.02
N PHE A 226 19.58 -34.01 -37.53
CA PHE A 226 19.50 -32.74 -38.27
C PHE A 226 19.84 -31.54 -37.38
N ILE A 227 21.13 -31.23 -37.32
CA ILE A 227 21.63 -29.93 -36.87
C ILE A 227 22.38 -29.33 -38.06
N MET A 228 21.91 -28.18 -38.57
CA MET A 228 22.75 -27.37 -39.47
C MET A 228 23.94 -26.87 -38.62
N PRO A 229 25.19 -27.23 -38.95
CA PRO A 229 26.35 -26.67 -38.25
C PRO A 229 26.35 -25.14 -38.39
N LYS A 230 26.71 -24.39 -37.34
CA LYS A 230 26.76 -22.91 -37.36
C LYS A 230 27.57 -22.34 -38.53
N SER A 231 28.59 -23.05 -38.99
CA SER A 231 29.37 -22.68 -40.18
C SER A 231 28.55 -22.66 -41.48
N GLN A 232 27.34 -23.20 -41.46
CA GLN A 232 26.38 -23.26 -42.57
C GLN A 232 25.14 -22.38 -42.32
N MET A 233 25.00 -21.75 -41.15
CA MET A 233 23.95 -20.75 -40.89
C MET A 233 24.35 -19.40 -41.52
N ASP A 234 23.60 -18.96 -42.52
CA ASP A 234 23.86 -17.69 -43.20
C ASP A 234 23.29 -16.50 -42.40
N LEU A 235 24.01 -16.11 -41.33
CA LEU A 235 23.65 -14.97 -40.46
C LEU A 235 23.67 -13.62 -41.21
N HIS A 236 24.29 -13.55 -42.40
CA HIS A 236 24.29 -12.37 -43.27
C HIS A 236 22.90 -12.03 -43.85
N LYS A 237 21.88 -12.89 -43.66
CA LYS A 237 20.51 -12.62 -44.11
C LYS A 237 19.67 -11.78 -43.14
N SER A 238 20.13 -11.55 -41.90
CA SER A 238 19.47 -10.60 -40.99
C SER A 238 19.98 -9.19 -41.32
N MET A 239 19.12 -8.34 -41.88
CA MET A 239 19.49 -6.98 -42.32
C MET A 239 20.18 -6.15 -41.24
N TRP A 240 19.71 -6.23 -40.00
CA TRP A 240 20.24 -5.42 -38.90
C TRP A 240 21.48 -6.01 -38.26
N PHE A 241 21.80 -7.29 -38.50
CA PHE A 241 22.98 -7.93 -37.92
C PHE A 241 24.28 -7.22 -38.34
N THR A 242 24.43 -6.93 -39.63
CA THR A 242 25.61 -6.22 -40.16
C THR A 242 25.69 -4.80 -39.60
N SER A 243 24.56 -4.10 -39.53
CA SER A 243 24.46 -2.74 -38.97
C SER A 243 24.86 -2.72 -37.49
N ILE A 244 24.30 -3.63 -36.68
CA ILE A 244 24.57 -3.74 -35.25
C ILE A 244 26.03 -4.11 -34.97
N ILE A 245 26.63 -5.04 -35.73
CA ILE A 245 28.04 -5.42 -35.56
C ILE A 245 28.98 -4.24 -35.88
N SER A 246 28.62 -3.43 -36.88
CA SER A 246 29.39 -2.24 -37.24
C SER A 246 29.14 -1.05 -36.31
N SER A 247 28.05 -1.08 -35.53
CA SER A 247 27.66 0.00 -34.63
C SER A 247 28.57 0.07 -33.40
N THR A 248 28.95 1.31 -33.06
CA THR A 248 29.63 1.63 -31.79
C THR A 248 28.67 2.19 -30.74
N ALA A 249 27.36 2.17 -31.01
CA ALA A 249 26.36 2.68 -30.08
C ALA A 249 26.35 1.84 -28.80
N GLU A 250 26.03 2.51 -27.69
CA GLU A 250 25.85 1.90 -26.38
C GLU A 250 24.41 2.16 -25.91
N LEU A 251 23.81 1.12 -25.34
CA LEU A 251 22.45 1.15 -24.83
C LEU A 251 22.46 1.30 -23.31
N ASP A 252 21.90 2.40 -22.82
CA ASP A 252 21.73 2.66 -21.39
C ASP A 252 20.50 1.91 -20.88
N ASN A 253 20.70 1.12 -19.83
CA ASN A 253 19.64 0.24 -19.31
C ASN A 253 18.46 0.99 -18.70
N VAL A 254 18.64 2.21 -18.17
CA VAL A 254 17.54 3.05 -17.67
C VAL A 254 16.70 3.57 -18.83
N TRP A 255 17.34 4.06 -19.90
CA TRP A 255 16.62 4.48 -21.10
C TRP A 255 15.83 3.33 -21.72
N PHE A 256 16.46 2.16 -21.88
CA PHE A 256 15.80 0.98 -22.45
C PHE A 256 14.65 0.47 -21.60
N ALA A 257 14.82 0.36 -20.27
CA ALA A 257 13.78 -0.09 -19.36
C ALA A 257 12.60 0.89 -19.22
N THR A 258 12.69 2.07 -19.82
CA THR A 258 11.66 3.12 -19.79
C THR A 258 11.37 3.65 -21.18
N VAL A 259 11.54 4.95 -21.42
CA VAL A 259 11.05 5.69 -22.58
C VAL A 259 11.61 5.14 -23.89
N ALA A 260 12.90 4.81 -23.96
CA ALA A 260 13.48 4.35 -25.21
C ALA A 260 12.93 2.98 -25.63
N GLY A 261 12.66 2.08 -24.67
CA GLY A 261 12.04 0.78 -24.93
C GLY A 261 10.60 0.89 -25.45
N GLU A 262 9.77 1.70 -24.80
CA GLU A 262 8.37 1.92 -25.24
C GLU A 262 8.31 2.53 -26.65
N LEU A 263 9.17 3.53 -26.93
CA LEU A 263 9.22 4.15 -28.25
C LEU A 263 9.83 3.23 -29.32
N ALA A 264 10.70 2.30 -28.91
CA ALA A 264 11.23 1.30 -29.83
C ALA A 264 10.17 0.31 -30.26
N GLU A 265 9.32 -0.16 -29.35
CA GLU A 265 8.15 -0.98 -29.69
C GLU A 265 7.20 -0.25 -30.64
N LEU A 266 6.91 1.02 -30.37
CA LEU A 266 6.10 1.85 -31.27
C LEU A 266 6.71 1.97 -32.68
N ALA A 267 8.03 2.18 -32.77
CA ALA A 267 8.72 2.33 -34.05
C ALA A 267 8.80 1.02 -34.84
N VAL A 268 8.99 -0.12 -34.15
CA VAL A 268 9.19 -1.44 -34.77
C VAL A 268 7.87 -2.15 -35.09
N TYR A 269 6.85 -2.03 -34.23
CA TYR A 269 5.58 -2.75 -34.35
C TYR A 269 4.47 -1.89 -34.97
N GLN A 270 4.28 -0.65 -34.55
CA GLN A 270 3.23 0.19 -35.11
C GLN A 270 3.70 0.93 -36.38
N GLY A 271 4.94 1.41 -36.36
CA GLY A 271 5.52 2.24 -37.42
C GLY A 271 5.39 1.70 -38.85
N PRO A 272 5.68 0.42 -39.12
CA PRO A 272 5.56 -0.15 -40.46
C PRO A 272 4.15 -0.06 -41.06
N PHE A 273 3.11 -0.03 -40.22
CA PHE A 273 1.71 0.03 -40.68
C PHE A 273 1.22 1.44 -40.93
N VAL A 274 1.61 2.40 -40.08
CA VAL A 274 0.99 3.75 -40.04
C VAL A 274 1.96 4.92 -40.20
N GLY A 275 3.27 4.68 -40.12
CA GLY A 275 4.31 5.71 -40.24
C GLY A 275 4.07 6.89 -39.29
N HIS A 276 4.02 8.11 -39.84
CA HIS A 276 3.80 9.34 -39.06
C HIS A 276 2.43 9.40 -38.33
N GLN A 277 1.49 8.51 -38.64
CA GLN A 277 0.17 8.43 -38.01
C GLN A 277 0.13 7.51 -36.78
N MET A 278 1.29 7.09 -36.25
CA MET A 278 1.39 6.39 -34.97
C MET A 278 0.52 7.06 -33.91
N ILE A 279 -0.18 6.21 -33.14
CA ILE A 279 -1.01 6.61 -32.02
C ILE A 279 -0.31 6.17 -30.75
N LEU A 280 -0.39 7.01 -29.72
CA LEU A 280 0.34 6.84 -28.47
C LEU A 280 -0.61 7.16 -27.32
N GLY A 281 -0.57 6.34 -26.28
CA GLY A 281 -1.21 6.67 -25.01
C GLY A 281 -2.71 6.43 -25.00
N VAL A 282 -3.14 5.29 -25.57
CA VAL A 282 -4.53 4.82 -25.48
C VAL A 282 -4.90 4.68 -24.00
N THR A 283 -6.09 5.19 -23.69
CA THR A 283 -6.67 5.19 -22.34
C THR A 283 -7.56 3.98 -22.11
N GLY A 284 -7.86 3.75 -20.85
CA GLY A 284 -8.73 2.67 -20.40
C GLY A 284 -9.42 3.02 -19.08
N PHE A 285 -10.21 2.09 -18.58
CA PHE A 285 -11.00 2.25 -17.36
C PHE A 285 -10.96 0.99 -16.50
N TRP A 286 -11.10 1.18 -15.19
CA TRP A 286 -11.19 0.10 -14.23
C TRP A 286 -12.60 -0.48 -14.18
N ASN A 287 -12.72 -1.78 -13.93
CA ASN A 287 -14.01 -2.41 -13.62
C ASN A 287 -14.67 -1.80 -12.36
N ASN A 288 -13.85 -1.39 -11.40
CA ASN A 288 -14.26 -0.72 -10.17
C ASN A 288 -13.10 0.15 -9.67
N THR A 289 -13.33 1.43 -9.40
CA THR A 289 -12.28 2.35 -8.93
C THR A 289 -11.98 2.23 -7.43
N MET A 290 -12.93 1.75 -6.61
CA MET A 290 -12.73 1.48 -5.18
C MET A 290 -11.98 0.15 -4.94
N ARG A 291 -12.14 -0.82 -5.83
CA ARG A 291 -11.49 -2.13 -5.79
C ARG A 291 -11.02 -2.54 -7.20
N PRO A 292 -9.99 -1.88 -7.74
CA PRO A 292 -9.50 -2.16 -9.09
C PRO A 292 -8.97 -3.59 -9.20
N THR A 293 -9.59 -4.43 -10.03
CA THR A 293 -9.08 -5.79 -10.29
C THR A 293 -8.78 -6.05 -11.76
N ARG A 294 -9.42 -5.30 -12.67
CA ARG A 294 -9.25 -5.40 -14.12
C ARG A 294 -9.26 -4.02 -14.77
N TYR A 295 -8.29 -3.77 -15.65
CA TYR A 295 -8.19 -2.55 -16.45
C TYR A 295 -8.49 -2.86 -17.92
N TYR A 296 -9.47 -2.17 -18.49
CA TYR A 296 -9.92 -2.36 -19.87
C TYR A 296 -9.50 -1.19 -20.74
N LEU A 297 -8.99 -1.47 -21.94
CA LEU A 297 -8.61 -0.46 -22.92
C LEU A 297 -9.81 -0.01 -23.77
N GLU A 298 -9.85 1.29 -24.09
CA GLU A 298 -10.84 1.85 -25.01
C GLU A 298 -10.45 1.51 -26.46
N LYS A 299 -10.96 0.38 -26.97
CA LYS A 299 -10.54 -0.25 -28.24
C LYS A 299 -11.06 0.42 -29.52
N ASP A 300 -11.05 1.74 -29.62
CA ASP A 300 -11.22 2.35 -30.94
C ASP A 300 -9.91 2.32 -31.75
N ILE A 301 -8.79 1.90 -31.14
CA ILE A 301 -7.44 2.14 -31.68
C ILE A 301 -6.48 0.97 -31.37
N ASN A 302 -5.87 0.39 -32.42
CA ASN A 302 -4.67 -0.46 -32.29
C ASN A 302 -3.46 0.42 -31.97
N SER A 303 -3.05 0.46 -30.70
CA SER A 303 -1.88 1.19 -30.22
C SER A 303 -1.00 0.21 -29.46
N ASP A 304 0.29 0.18 -29.80
CA ASP A 304 1.25 -0.73 -29.16
C ASP A 304 1.78 -0.16 -27.84
N VAL A 305 1.50 1.12 -27.53
CA VAL A 305 1.91 1.78 -26.29
C VAL A 305 0.71 2.42 -25.58
N THR A 306 0.44 2.00 -24.35
CA THR A 306 -0.69 2.50 -23.55
C THR A 306 -0.35 3.76 -22.76
N ARG A 307 -1.38 4.47 -22.25
CA ARG A 307 -1.15 5.60 -21.33
C ARG A 307 -0.47 5.14 -20.04
N ALA A 308 -0.80 3.95 -19.55
CA ALA A 308 -0.24 3.42 -18.31
C ALA A 308 1.27 3.18 -18.47
N GLU A 309 1.71 2.64 -19.60
CA GLU A 309 3.13 2.43 -19.92
C GLU A 309 3.91 3.73 -20.02
N ILE A 310 3.37 4.74 -20.71
CA ILE A 310 4.00 6.07 -20.79
C ILE A 310 4.19 6.68 -19.41
N ILE A 311 3.16 6.64 -18.57
CA ILE A 311 3.23 7.19 -17.22
C ILE A 311 4.27 6.41 -16.40
N GLY A 312 4.25 5.07 -16.45
CA GLY A 312 5.21 4.22 -15.76
C GLY A 312 6.66 4.49 -16.21
N ALA A 313 6.88 4.64 -17.52
CA ALA A 313 8.19 4.97 -18.10
C ALA A 313 8.68 6.36 -17.69
N VAL A 314 7.82 7.38 -17.73
CA VAL A 314 8.17 8.76 -17.35
C VAL A 314 8.47 8.86 -15.85
N ASP A 315 7.57 8.35 -15.00
CA ASP A 315 7.75 8.36 -13.55
C ASP A 315 8.99 7.53 -13.15
N GLY A 316 9.18 6.36 -13.77
CA GLY A 316 10.36 5.53 -13.62
C GLY A 316 11.65 6.25 -14.01
N PHE A 317 11.67 6.94 -15.15
CA PHE A 317 12.84 7.69 -15.61
C PHE A 317 13.18 8.87 -14.69
N ILE A 318 12.17 9.62 -14.22
CA ILE A 318 12.36 10.71 -13.27
C ILE A 318 12.95 10.20 -11.96
N ILE A 319 12.40 9.13 -11.39
CA ILE A 319 12.94 8.53 -10.17
C ILE A 319 14.37 8.05 -10.42
N ALA A 320 14.60 7.30 -11.50
CA ALA A 320 15.89 6.72 -11.85
C ALA A 320 17.00 7.78 -11.93
N LYS A 321 16.77 8.90 -12.62
CA LYS A 321 17.78 9.97 -12.75
C LYS A 321 18.04 10.74 -11.46
N ASN A 322 17.09 10.74 -10.52
CA ASN A 322 17.25 11.41 -9.23
C ASN A 322 17.72 10.47 -8.10
N LEU A 323 17.63 9.15 -8.28
CA LEU A 323 17.93 8.16 -7.27
C LEU A 323 19.37 8.23 -6.72
N PRO A 324 20.44 8.49 -7.52
CA PRO A 324 21.78 8.68 -6.99
C PRO A 324 21.86 9.83 -5.97
N LEU A 325 21.16 10.94 -6.23
CA LEU A 325 21.08 12.06 -5.31
C LEU A 325 20.35 11.63 -4.03
N TRP A 326 19.24 10.90 -4.15
CA TRP A 326 18.45 10.45 -3.00
C TRP A 326 19.28 9.52 -2.10
N MET A 327 19.98 8.56 -2.69
CA MET A 327 20.89 7.64 -1.98
C MET A 327 22.07 8.37 -1.33
N SER A 328 22.55 9.49 -1.89
CA SER A 328 23.59 10.31 -1.25
C SER A 328 23.10 11.12 -0.05
N LYS A 329 21.78 11.38 0.04
CA LYS A 329 21.16 12.20 1.10
C LYS A 329 20.57 11.37 2.23
N PHE A 330 20.31 10.08 2.01
CA PHE A 330 19.69 9.18 2.98
C PHE A 330 20.64 8.03 3.34
N ASN A 331 20.69 7.67 4.63
CA ASN A 331 21.60 6.62 5.10
C ASN A 331 21.21 5.21 4.60
N ASN A 332 19.91 4.95 4.49
CA ASN A 332 19.36 3.73 3.93
C ASN A 332 17.98 4.05 3.35
N LEU A 333 17.70 3.57 2.14
CA LEU A 333 16.45 3.83 1.45
C LEU A 333 15.84 2.52 0.98
N ARG A 334 14.58 2.29 1.34
CA ARG A 334 13.79 1.12 0.93
C ARG A 334 12.97 1.39 -0.33
N LEU A 335 12.56 0.34 -1.02
CA LEU A 335 11.73 0.48 -2.23
C LEU A 335 10.37 1.08 -1.87
N SER A 336 9.75 0.61 -0.79
CA SER A 336 8.50 1.18 -0.29
C SER A 336 8.61 2.69 -0.03
N GLN A 337 9.73 3.15 0.55
CA GLN A 337 9.97 4.56 0.85
C GLN A 337 10.13 5.41 -0.43
N ILE A 338 10.79 4.89 -1.48
CA ILE A 338 10.89 5.59 -2.77
C ILE A 338 9.51 5.85 -3.35
N LEU A 339 8.65 4.84 -3.32
CA LEU A 339 7.28 4.92 -3.83
C LEU A 339 6.45 5.90 -2.98
N ASP A 340 6.52 5.82 -1.65
CA ASP A 340 5.85 6.77 -0.75
C ASP A 340 6.29 8.21 -1.00
N ILE A 341 7.60 8.45 -1.22
CA ILE A 341 8.14 9.79 -1.45
C ILE A 341 7.63 10.36 -2.78
N TYR A 342 7.76 9.61 -3.88
CA TYR A 342 7.45 10.12 -5.22
C TYR A 342 5.94 10.32 -5.44
N TYR A 343 5.13 9.39 -4.94
CA TYR A 343 3.66 9.47 -4.97
C TYR A 343 3.10 10.13 -3.69
N SER A 344 3.89 10.99 -3.03
CA SER A 344 3.35 11.93 -2.06
C SER A 344 2.99 13.25 -2.72
N THR A 345 2.18 14.04 -2.04
CA THR A 345 1.80 15.40 -2.49
C THR A 345 2.93 16.41 -2.33
N LYS A 346 3.93 16.10 -1.51
CA LYS A 346 5.07 16.99 -1.21
C LYS A 346 6.34 16.62 -1.99
N GLY A 347 6.44 15.40 -2.52
CA GLY A 347 7.69 14.87 -3.07
C GLY A 347 8.78 14.67 -2.01
N PRO A 348 10.07 14.53 -2.40
CA PRO A 348 11.17 14.44 -1.46
C PRO A 348 11.37 15.75 -0.71
N SER A 349 11.69 15.65 0.58
CA SER A 349 11.86 16.78 1.50
C SER A 349 13.00 17.76 1.16
N PHE A 350 13.78 17.54 0.10
CA PHE A 350 14.80 18.47 -0.40
C PHE A 350 14.47 19.07 -1.76
N ASP A 351 13.53 18.50 -2.52
CA ASP A 351 13.11 19.04 -3.82
C ASP A 351 11.67 18.64 -4.13
N SER A 352 10.73 19.50 -3.77
CA SER A 352 9.30 19.26 -3.99
C SER A 352 8.90 19.24 -5.47
N ARG A 353 9.80 19.62 -6.38
CA ARG A 353 9.56 19.55 -7.83
C ARG A 353 9.63 18.11 -8.34
N ILE A 354 10.22 17.18 -7.58
CA ILE A 354 10.35 15.78 -7.99
C ILE A 354 9.19 14.99 -7.39
N SER A 355 8.02 15.07 -8.00
CA SER A 355 6.84 14.33 -7.57
C SER A 355 5.96 13.95 -8.76
N ALA A 356 5.06 12.99 -8.53
CA ALA A 356 4.02 12.64 -9.49
C ALA A 356 3.25 13.88 -10.01
N CYS A 357 3.02 14.89 -9.17
CA CYS A 357 2.28 16.10 -9.56
C CYS A 357 3.02 17.03 -10.52
N GLU A 358 4.34 16.96 -10.58
CA GLU A 358 5.17 17.85 -11.42
C GLU A 358 5.80 17.09 -12.60
N ARG A 359 5.43 15.82 -12.81
CA ARG A 359 6.10 14.87 -13.73
C ARG A 359 6.40 15.41 -15.13
N GLY A 360 5.45 16.05 -15.82
CA GLY A 360 5.66 16.55 -17.18
C GLY A 360 6.59 17.75 -17.28
N LYS A 361 6.79 18.53 -16.20
CA LYS A 361 7.89 19.52 -16.14
C LYS A 361 9.19 18.84 -15.74
N SER A 362 9.13 17.94 -14.76
CA SER A 362 10.29 17.23 -14.20
C SER A 362 10.99 16.31 -15.18
N PHE A 363 10.25 15.70 -16.10
CA PHE A 363 10.78 14.85 -17.15
C PHE A 363 11.80 15.60 -18.02
N TRP A 364 11.46 16.79 -18.51
CA TRP A 364 12.34 17.55 -19.40
C TRP A 364 13.58 18.14 -18.71
N TYR A 365 13.60 18.24 -17.38
CA TYR A 365 14.81 18.60 -16.64
C TYR A 365 15.85 17.47 -16.60
N VAL A 366 15.43 16.22 -16.83
CA VAL A 366 16.31 15.03 -16.73
C VAL A 366 16.47 14.29 -18.05
N ALA A 367 15.60 14.51 -19.03
CA ALA A 367 15.59 13.84 -20.33
C ALA A 367 15.95 14.82 -21.46
N SER A 368 17.13 14.64 -22.07
CA SER A 368 17.47 15.32 -23.32
C SER A 368 16.76 14.67 -24.49
N ARG A 369 16.13 15.46 -25.36
CA ARG A 369 15.52 14.97 -26.60
C ARG A 369 16.54 14.29 -27.52
N THR A 370 17.76 14.82 -27.63
CA THR A 370 18.79 14.25 -28.52
C THR A 370 19.22 12.86 -28.07
N ILE A 371 19.41 12.68 -26.76
CA ILE A 371 19.79 11.38 -26.17
C ILE A 371 18.62 10.41 -26.30
N MET A 372 17.39 10.88 -26.12
CA MET A 372 16.20 10.06 -26.33
C MET A 372 16.12 9.53 -27.76
N GLU A 373 16.34 10.37 -28.78
CA GLU A 373 16.35 9.94 -30.20
C GLU A 373 17.42 8.87 -30.46
N GLU A 374 18.65 9.09 -29.97
CA GLU A 374 19.76 8.13 -30.11
C GLU A 374 19.48 6.79 -29.42
N GLN A 375 19.00 6.83 -28.17
CA GLN A 375 18.71 5.64 -27.37
C GLN A 375 17.50 4.88 -27.92
N THR A 376 16.46 5.58 -28.40
CA THR A 376 15.32 4.93 -29.06
C THR A 376 15.74 4.24 -30.34
N TYR A 377 16.57 4.88 -31.18
CA TYR A 377 17.04 4.25 -32.42
C TYR A 377 17.84 2.98 -32.12
N THR A 378 18.76 3.08 -31.15
CA THR A 378 19.58 1.97 -30.69
C THR A 378 18.74 0.81 -30.15
N ALA A 379 17.73 1.12 -29.33
CA ALA A 379 16.78 0.15 -28.82
C ALA A 379 15.96 -0.51 -29.95
N SER A 380 15.50 0.28 -30.93
CA SER A 380 14.77 -0.21 -32.10
C SER A 380 15.59 -1.20 -32.93
N GLN A 381 16.90 -0.98 -33.11
CA GLN A 381 17.77 -1.90 -33.83
C GLN A 381 17.81 -3.29 -33.18
N ILE A 382 18.01 -3.34 -31.85
CA ILE A 382 18.04 -4.62 -31.11
C ILE A 382 16.67 -5.30 -31.10
N LEU A 383 15.60 -4.53 -30.88
CA LEU A 383 14.25 -5.07 -30.85
C LEU A 383 13.87 -5.67 -32.21
N ALA A 384 14.15 -4.95 -33.30
CA ALA A 384 13.91 -5.41 -34.67
C ALA A 384 14.76 -6.65 -35.01
N TYR A 385 16.01 -6.71 -34.56
CA TYR A 385 16.87 -7.89 -34.73
C TYR A 385 16.28 -9.14 -34.08
N ARG A 386 15.72 -9.03 -32.86
CA ARG A 386 15.13 -10.18 -32.15
C ARG A 386 13.80 -10.62 -32.72
N ARG A 387 12.91 -9.67 -33.00
CA ARG A 387 11.57 -9.95 -33.52
C ARG A 387 11.04 -8.73 -34.25
N SER A 388 11.30 -8.66 -35.54
CA SER A 388 10.61 -7.71 -36.41
C SER A 388 9.39 -8.34 -37.08
N ILE A 389 8.37 -7.51 -37.29
CA ILE A 389 7.17 -7.83 -38.06
C ILE A 389 7.28 -7.41 -39.54
N ALA A 390 8.29 -6.59 -39.88
CA ALA A 390 8.47 -6.02 -41.20
C ALA A 390 9.95 -5.85 -41.57
N HIS A 391 10.24 -5.86 -42.86
CA HIS A 391 11.57 -5.63 -43.40
C HIS A 391 11.80 -4.12 -43.57
N MET A 392 12.72 -3.51 -42.80
CA MET A 392 13.06 -2.08 -42.90
C MET A 392 14.58 -1.86 -43.02
N THR A 393 15.01 -0.93 -43.88
CA THR A 393 16.40 -0.46 -43.91
C THR A 393 16.70 0.43 -42.70
N ASP A 394 17.98 0.66 -42.41
CA ASP A 394 18.40 1.52 -41.29
C ASP A 394 17.85 2.95 -41.39
N ASP A 395 17.79 3.51 -42.61
CA ASP A 395 17.22 4.85 -42.85
C ASP A 395 15.72 4.91 -42.56
N VAL A 396 14.98 3.86 -42.93
CA VAL A 396 13.54 3.77 -42.67
C VAL A 396 13.30 3.59 -41.18
N LEU A 397 14.10 2.75 -40.51
CA LEU A 397 14.01 2.54 -39.06
C LEU A 397 14.27 3.86 -38.31
N MET A 398 15.31 4.60 -38.69
CA MET A 398 15.61 5.93 -38.14
C MET A 398 14.45 6.90 -38.36
N THR A 399 13.82 6.87 -39.53
CA THR A 399 12.64 7.70 -39.82
C THR A 399 11.47 7.34 -38.91
N MET A 400 11.21 6.05 -38.67
CA MET A 400 10.16 5.59 -37.76
C MET A 400 10.45 6.01 -36.31
N THR A 401 11.69 5.87 -35.86
CA THR A 401 12.14 6.36 -34.54
C THR A 401 11.87 7.85 -34.38
N ASN A 402 12.21 8.66 -35.39
CA ASN A 402 11.96 10.10 -35.36
C ASN A 402 10.46 10.42 -35.28
N TYR A 403 9.60 9.67 -35.97
CA TYR A 403 8.15 9.82 -35.81
C TYR A 403 7.67 9.47 -34.40
N ALA A 404 8.14 8.35 -33.84
CA ALA A 404 7.80 7.93 -32.48
C ALA A 404 8.20 8.99 -31.44
N VAL A 405 9.43 9.51 -31.51
CA VAL A 405 9.92 10.53 -30.58
C VAL A 405 9.18 11.86 -30.73
N ASN A 406 8.85 12.28 -31.95
CA ASN A 406 8.03 13.47 -32.17
C ASN A 406 6.62 13.32 -31.59
N LYS A 407 5.99 12.16 -31.79
CA LYS A 407 4.68 11.85 -31.21
C LYS A 407 4.71 11.87 -29.68
N PHE A 408 5.71 11.25 -29.09
CA PHE A 408 5.93 11.25 -27.65
C PHE A 408 6.13 12.65 -27.09
N THR A 409 7.01 13.45 -27.70
CA THR A 409 7.29 14.83 -27.28
C THR A 409 6.00 15.67 -27.28
N ASN A 410 5.19 15.56 -28.33
CA ASN A 410 3.90 16.23 -28.41
C ASN A 410 2.91 15.74 -27.36
N TYR A 411 2.89 14.43 -27.07
CA TYR A 411 2.02 13.86 -26.05
C TYR A 411 2.40 14.36 -24.64
N ILE A 412 3.68 14.33 -24.28
CA ILE A 412 4.15 14.76 -22.95
C ILE A 412 3.77 16.22 -22.68
N ASN A 413 3.95 17.09 -23.66
CA ASN A 413 3.69 18.52 -23.51
C ASN A 413 2.20 18.85 -23.35
N ASN A 414 1.30 18.02 -23.89
CA ASN A 414 -0.12 18.33 -23.98
C ASN A 414 -1.04 17.43 -23.12
N ASN A 415 -0.64 16.18 -22.82
CA ASN A 415 -1.57 15.14 -22.36
C ASN A 415 -1.15 14.46 -21.05
N LEU A 416 0.06 14.69 -20.53
CA LEU A 416 0.57 13.99 -19.35
C LEU A 416 -0.10 14.46 -18.05
N PHE A 417 -0.68 15.67 -18.03
CA PHE A 417 -1.23 16.29 -16.82
C PHE A 417 -2.75 16.40 -16.84
N THR A 418 -3.37 16.00 -15.73
CA THR A 418 -4.69 16.48 -15.29
C THR A 418 -4.50 17.21 -13.97
N GLU A 419 -4.38 18.54 -14.03
CA GLU A 419 -4.03 19.42 -12.89
C GLU A 419 -4.96 19.27 -11.67
N LEU A 420 -6.17 18.73 -11.87
CA LEU A 420 -7.23 18.63 -10.86
C LEU A 420 -6.87 17.79 -9.63
N ARG A 421 -6.22 16.62 -9.78
CA ARG A 421 -6.01 15.69 -8.64
C ARG A 421 -4.89 16.10 -7.67
N CYS A 422 -4.03 17.04 -8.07
CA CYS A 422 -2.92 17.52 -7.24
C CYS A 422 -3.28 18.74 -6.37
N LEU A 423 -4.40 19.42 -6.68
CA LEU A 423 -4.87 20.58 -5.93
C LEU A 423 -5.62 20.16 -4.65
N ASP A 424 -6.44 19.11 -4.74
CA ASP A 424 -7.24 18.61 -3.61
C ASP A 424 -6.38 17.92 -2.53
N ASN A 425 -5.28 17.27 -2.92
CA ASN A 425 -4.49 16.42 -2.02
C ASN A 425 -3.43 17.15 -1.17
N LYS A 426 -3.31 18.49 -1.24
CA LYS A 426 -2.25 19.21 -0.51
C LYS A 426 -2.36 19.13 1.02
N ASN A 427 -3.53 18.75 1.56
CA ASN A 427 -3.82 18.68 2.99
C ASN A 427 -4.40 17.31 3.41
N ASN A 428 -3.99 16.21 2.79
CA ASN A 428 -4.44 14.87 3.23
C ASN A 428 -3.73 14.48 4.53
N ASN A 429 -4.21 15.01 5.65
CA ASN A 429 -3.96 14.41 6.93
C ASN A 429 -4.78 13.12 7.00
N HIS A 430 -4.14 12.03 7.38
CA HIS A 430 -4.84 10.76 7.64
C HIS A 430 -4.97 10.54 9.15
N PRO A 431 -6.10 9.97 9.60
CA PRO A 431 -6.28 9.67 11.01
C PRO A 431 -5.32 8.56 11.43
N HIS A 432 -4.97 8.55 12.73
CA HIS A 432 -4.07 7.56 13.32
C HIS A 432 -4.78 6.86 14.47
N VAL A 433 -5.71 5.99 14.10
CA VAL A 433 -6.67 5.34 15.01
C VAL A 433 -6.68 3.83 14.83
N GLU A 434 -7.13 3.12 15.85
CA GLU A 434 -7.48 1.71 15.81
C GLU A 434 -9.01 1.60 15.78
N VAL A 435 -9.55 1.21 14.62
CA VAL A 435 -11.00 1.21 14.35
C VAL A 435 -11.56 -0.21 14.37
N PHE A 436 -12.56 -0.43 15.20
CA PHE A 436 -13.35 -1.66 15.26
C PHE A 436 -14.66 -1.41 14.51
N VAL A 437 -14.78 -1.95 13.30
CA VAL A 437 -15.97 -1.76 12.48
C VAL A 437 -16.97 -2.88 12.75
N VAL A 438 -18.19 -2.51 13.11
CA VAL A 438 -19.33 -3.40 13.26
C VAL A 438 -20.42 -2.93 12.31
N PHE A 439 -21.01 -3.84 11.56
CA PHE A 439 -22.09 -3.50 10.61
C PHE A 439 -23.30 -4.40 10.81
N ASP A 440 -24.50 -3.85 10.59
CA ASP A 440 -25.79 -4.53 10.71
C ASP A 440 -26.15 -5.41 9.51
N GLY A 441 -25.37 -5.32 8.42
CA GLY A 441 -25.60 -6.09 7.19
C GLY A 441 -26.76 -5.59 6.35
N ALA A 442 -27.27 -4.39 6.62
CA ALA A 442 -28.37 -3.78 5.89
C ALA A 442 -28.04 -3.44 4.42
N TRP A 443 -26.76 -3.23 4.10
CA TRP A 443 -26.29 -2.96 2.76
C TRP A 443 -26.02 -4.25 1.97
N SER A 444 -26.04 -4.15 0.64
CA SER A 444 -25.61 -5.26 -0.21
C SER A 444 -24.13 -5.59 0.05
N LEU A 445 -23.76 -6.84 -0.23
CA LEU A 445 -22.37 -7.31 -0.12
C LEU A 445 -21.42 -6.43 -0.92
N GLU A 446 -21.80 -6.09 -2.15
CA GLU A 446 -20.99 -5.28 -3.06
C GLU A 446 -20.81 -3.85 -2.53
N TYR A 447 -21.90 -3.21 -2.08
CA TYR A 447 -21.83 -1.86 -1.54
C TYR A 447 -20.96 -1.82 -0.28
N THR A 448 -21.13 -2.78 0.64
CA THR A 448 -20.33 -2.84 1.87
C THR A 448 -18.86 -3.08 1.56
N ALA A 449 -18.55 -3.98 0.62
CA ALA A 449 -17.18 -4.23 0.20
C ALA A 449 -16.53 -2.97 -0.40
N ASN A 450 -17.25 -2.21 -1.22
CA ASN A 450 -16.77 -0.95 -1.78
C ASN A 450 -16.61 0.12 -0.68
N PHE A 451 -17.59 0.25 0.22
CA PHE A 451 -17.56 1.19 1.33
C PHE A 451 -16.36 0.95 2.25
N LEU A 452 -16.14 -0.30 2.68
CA LEU A 452 -14.99 -0.63 3.51
C LEU A 452 -13.68 -0.42 2.75
N SER A 453 -13.64 -0.65 1.44
CA SER A 453 -12.42 -0.42 0.64
C SER A 453 -12.05 1.07 0.58
N VAL A 454 -13.02 1.95 0.41
CA VAL A 454 -12.78 3.41 0.49
C VAL A 454 -12.34 3.79 1.91
N LEU A 455 -12.98 3.22 2.94
CA LEU A 455 -12.59 3.46 4.32
C LEU A 455 -11.14 3.02 4.61
N LEU A 456 -10.65 1.92 4.03
CA LEU A 456 -9.25 1.50 4.19
C LEU A 456 -8.26 2.55 3.65
N GLU A 457 -8.59 3.19 2.53
CA GLU A 457 -7.78 4.23 1.92
C GLU A 457 -7.84 5.54 2.73
N ASP A 458 -9.04 5.99 3.09
CA ASP A 458 -9.26 7.22 3.86
C ASP A 458 -8.54 7.19 5.22
N LEU A 459 -8.53 6.02 5.88
CA LEU A 459 -7.86 5.82 7.15
C LEU A 459 -6.33 5.65 7.05
N ASP A 460 -5.76 5.57 5.84
CA ASP A 460 -4.38 5.12 5.58
C ASP A 460 -4.04 3.86 6.39
N VAL A 461 -4.87 2.80 6.25
CA VAL A 461 -4.60 1.53 6.92
C VAL A 461 -3.27 0.98 6.42
N SER A 462 -2.28 1.04 7.28
CA SER A 462 -0.91 0.67 6.97
C SER A 462 -0.10 0.50 8.26
N MET A 463 1.13 -0.03 8.14
CA MET A 463 2.09 -0.09 9.23
C MET A 463 2.35 1.27 9.92
N PHE A 464 2.15 2.39 9.20
CA PHE A 464 2.44 3.74 9.71
C PHE A 464 1.20 4.54 10.08
N GLY A 465 0.03 4.19 9.55
CA GLY A 465 -1.23 4.91 9.74
C GLY A 465 -2.18 4.21 10.73
N SER A 466 -3.43 4.04 10.33
CA SER A 466 -4.47 3.43 11.17
C SER A 466 -4.46 1.91 11.13
N LYS A 467 -5.16 1.31 12.10
CA LYS A 467 -5.45 -0.12 12.19
C LYS A 467 -6.94 -0.35 12.10
N ILE A 468 -7.34 -1.48 11.53
CA ILE A 468 -8.75 -1.80 11.34
C ILE A 468 -9.03 -3.26 11.67
N GLY A 469 -10.20 -3.52 12.25
CA GLY A 469 -10.74 -4.87 12.40
C GLY A 469 -12.24 -4.88 12.12
N PHE A 470 -12.75 -6.04 11.69
CA PHE A 470 -14.16 -6.23 11.34
C PHE A 470 -14.79 -7.24 12.29
N LEU A 471 -15.92 -6.89 12.90
CA LEU A 471 -16.71 -7.81 13.70
C LEU A 471 -18.03 -8.14 13.02
N HIS A 472 -18.46 -9.38 13.18
CA HIS A 472 -19.75 -9.84 12.72
C HIS A 472 -20.86 -9.26 13.60
N GLY A 473 -21.81 -8.54 13.00
CA GLY A 473 -22.84 -7.77 13.71
C GLY A 473 -23.65 -8.57 14.75
N ILE A 474 -23.99 -9.83 14.48
CA ILE A 474 -24.81 -10.67 15.39
C ILE A 474 -23.94 -11.42 16.43
N THR A 475 -22.96 -12.20 15.99
CA THR A 475 -22.16 -13.07 16.87
C THR A 475 -21.11 -12.31 17.66
N GLY A 476 -20.69 -11.12 17.20
CA GLY A 476 -19.55 -10.39 17.77
C GLY A 476 -18.19 -11.02 17.41
N GLU A 477 -18.15 -12.09 16.61
CA GLU A 477 -16.90 -12.73 16.22
C GLU A 477 -16.10 -11.88 15.23
N TRP A 478 -14.77 -11.95 15.33
CA TRP A 478 -13.88 -11.25 14.41
C TRP A 478 -13.90 -11.89 13.02
N ILE A 479 -14.42 -11.17 12.04
CA ILE A 479 -14.30 -11.53 10.62
C ILE A 479 -12.87 -11.22 10.16
N LEU A 480 -12.32 -10.10 10.64
CA LEU A 480 -10.94 -9.69 10.45
C LEU A 480 -10.40 -9.22 11.79
N ASN A 481 -9.43 -9.96 12.33
CA ASN A 481 -8.64 -9.48 13.46
C ASN A 481 -7.98 -8.15 13.12
N VAL A 482 -7.84 -7.28 14.13
CA VAL A 482 -7.25 -5.95 13.96
C VAL A 482 -5.88 -6.05 13.28
N THR A 483 -5.76 -5.37 12.13
CA THR A 483 -4.60 -5.45 11.26
C THR A 483 -4.13 -4.06 10.81
N GLU A 484 -2.84 -3.99 10.47
CA GLU A 484 -2.18 -2.85 9.83
C GLU A 484 -1.88 -3.12 8.35
N SER A 485 -2.36 -4.26 7.81
CA SER A 485 -2.12 -4.68 6.42
C SER A 485 -3.37 -4.49 5.56
N PRO A 486 -3.33 -3.57 4.58
CA PRO A 486 -4.42 -3.41 3.61
C PRO A 486 -4.61 -4.65 2.72
N SER A 487 -3.56 -5.40 2.39
CA SER A 487 -3.72 -6.64 1.61
C SER A 487 -4.55 -7.69 2.38
N LEU A 488 -4.30 -7.86 3.69
CA LEU A 488 -5.07 -8.75 4.55
C LEU A 488 -6.53 -8.27 4.69
N ALA A 489 -6.72 -6.96 4.82
CA ALA A 489 -8.05 -6.38 4.95
C ALA A 489 -8.89 -6.57 3.68
N HIS A 490 -8.32 -6.33 2.50
CA HIS A 490 -9.02 -6.59 1.23
C HIS A 490 -9.30 -8.08 1.01
N GLN A 491 -8.39 -8.97 1.42
CA GLN A 491 -8.64 -10.40 1.37
C GLN A 491 -9.86 -10.79 2.22
N ALA A 492 -9.99 -10.22 3.42
CA ALA A 492 -11.17 -10.44 4.27
C ALA A 492 -12.46 -9.91 3.61
N ILE A 493 -12.40 -8.74 2.96
CA ILE A 493 -13.54 -8.15 2.22
C ILE A 493 -14.00 -9.06 1.07
N VAL A 494 -13.06 -9.65 0.32
CA VAL A 494 -13.42 -10.57 -0.78
C VAL A 494 -14.05 -11.86 -0.25
N ASN A 495 -13.55 -12.36 0.89
CA ASN A 495 -14.06 -13.56 1.53
C ASN A 495 -15.47 -13.39 2.13
N PHE A 496 -15.99 -12.16 2.29
CA PHE A 496 -17.38 -11.92 2.68
C PHE A 496 -18.40 -12.68 1.84
N THR A 497 -18.06 -12.93 0.57
CA THR A 497 -18.92 -13.67 -0.37
C THR A 497 -19.04 -15.17 -0.03
N SER A 498 -18.17 -15.70 0.85
CA SER A 498 -18.07 -17.12 1.21
C SER A 498 -18.47 -17.44 2.66
N SER A 499 -18.48 -16.45 3.55
CA SER A 499 -18.88 -16.58 4.97
C SER A 499 -20.33 -16.12 5.20
N SER A 500 -20.99 -16.62 6.27
CA SER A 500 -22.32 -16.13 6.67
C SER A 500 -22.27 -14.64 6.98
N TRP A 501 -22.83 -13.83 6.06
CA TRP A 501 -22.98 -12.38 6.20
C TRP A 501 -23.86 -12.04 7.40
N ALA A 502 -23.55 -10.95 8.11
CA ALA A 502 -24.41 -10.49 9.20
C ALA A 502 -25.77 -10.08 8.64
N THR A 503 -26.86 -10.54 9.25
CA THR A 503 -28.24 -10.17 8.88
C THR A 503 -28.92 -9.27 9.93
N GLY A 504 -28.13 -8.78 10.88
CA GLY A 504 -28.60 -7.95 11.99
C GLY A 504 -27.44 -7.53 12.89
N LEU A 505 -27.78 -6.84 13.98
CA LEU A 505 -26.81 -6.26 14.91
C LEU A 505 -27.19 -6.60 16.36
N ASN A 506 -26.25 -7.19 17.08
CA ASN A 506 -26.28 -7.36 18.52
C ASN A 506 -25.07 -6.63 19.12
N LEU A 507 -25.34 -5.43 19.64
CA LEU A 507 -24.30 -4.58 20.21
C LEU A 507 -23.68 -5.16 21.48
N ILE A 508 -24.41 -5.97 22.27
CA ILE A 508 -23.89 -6.55 23.50
C ILE A 508 -22.73 -7.50 23.20
N ASN A 509 -22.93 -8.44 22.27
CA ASN A 509 -21.88 -9.38 21.84
C ASN A 509 -20.67 -8.66 21.24
N SER A 510 -20.94 -7.60 20.48
CA SER A 510 -19.90 -6.76 19.88
C SER A 510 -19.08 -6.02 20.94
N PHE A 511 -19.74 -5.45 21.97
CA PHE A 511 -19.08 -4.79 23.09
C PHE A 511 -18.23 -5.76 23.90
N GLU A 512 -18.73 -6.94 24.22
CA GLU A 512 -17.97 -7.97 24.95
C GLU A 512 -16.70 -8.39 24.19
N SER A 513 -16.80 -8.53 22.87
CA SER A 513 -15.67 -8.93 22.02
C SER A 513 -14.60 -7.83 21.95
N VAL A 514 -15.00 -6.57 21.81
CA VAL A 514 -14.10 -5.41 21.85
C VAL A 514 -13.50 -5.23 23.24
N GLU A 515 -14.28 -5.37 24.31
CA GLU A 515 -13.80 -5.27 25.69
C GLU A 515 -12.71 -6.30 25.98
N LYS A 516 -12.95 -7.56 25.58
CA LYS A 516 -11.99 -8.66 25.72
C LYS A 516 -10.70 -8.36 24.96
N TYR A 517 -10.81 -7.88 23.72
CA TYR A 517 -9.67 -7.51 22.89
C TYR A 517 -8.85 -6.38 23.53
N LEU A 518 -9.49 -5.27 23.90
CA LEU A 518 -8.85 -4.10 24.48
C LEU A 518 -8.15 -4.43 25.80
N THR A 519 -8.84 -5.18 26.67
CA THR A 519 -8.29 -5.63 27.96
C THR A 519 -7.04 -6.49 27.75
N HIS A 520 -7.10 -7.46 26.84
CA HIS A 520 -5.95 -8.30 26.50
C HIS A 520 -4.79 -7.45 25.96
N ARG A 521 -5.06 -6.57 25.00
CA ARG A 521 -4.03 -5.77 24.33
C ARG A 521 -3.34 -4.80 25.27
N TRP A 522 -4.10 -4.13 26.13
CA TRP A 522 -3.52 -3.26 27.15
C TRP A 522 -2.72 -4.06 28.18
N ASN A 523 -3.17 -5.25 28.60
CA ASN A 523 -2.38 -6.10 29.49
C ASN A 523 -1.02 -6.50 28.88
N GLU A 524 -0.96 -6.83 27.59
CA GLU A 524 0.30 -7.07 26.88
C GLU A 524 1.20 -5.84 26.84
N ARG A 525 0.63 -4.67 26.52
CA ARG A 525 1.38 -3.40 26.48
C ARG A 525 2.01 -3.07 27.83
N HIS A 526 1.26 -3.23 28.91
CA HIS A 526 1.80 -3.01 30.27
C HIS A 526 2.91 -3.99 30.62
N LYS A 527 2.80 -5.27 30.23
CA LYS A 527 3.88 -6.26 30.39
C LYS A 527 5.16 -5.86 29.63
N ASN A 528 5.00 -5.19 28.48
CA ASN A 528 6.10 -4.70 27.65
C ASN A 528 6.51 -3.25 27.97
N TYR A 529 6.00 -2.67 29.06
CA TYR A 529 6.29 -1.28 29.46
C TYR A 529 5.88 -0.21 28.44
N THR A 530 4.93 -0.50 27.55
CA THR A 530 4.39 0.46 26.56
C THR A 530 3.23 1.26 27.16
N ILE A 531 3.32 2.60 27.13
CA ILE A 531 2.34 3.50 27.77
C ILE A 531 1.36 4.21 26.81
N ALA A 532 1.57 4.13 25.51
CA ALA A 532 0.76 4.83 24.52
C ALA A 532 0.22 3.89 23.45
N SER A 533 -0.91 4.25 22.85
CA SER A 533 -1.53 3.56 21.71
C SER A 533 -2.15 4.57 20.74
N LEU A 534 -2.57 4.10 19.57
CA LEU A 534 -3.45 4.85 18.66
C LEU A 534 -4.76 5.19 19.39
N GLY A 535 -5.49 6.22 18.90
CA GLY A 535 -6.83 6.50 19.39
C GLY A 535 -7.76 5.32 19.09
N GLN A 536 -8.58 4.89 20.05
CA GLN A 536 -9.41 3.69 19.91
C GLN A 536 -10.84 4.08 19.55
N VAL A 537 -11.41 3.43 18.55
CA VAL A 537 -12.72 3.79 18.02
C VAL A 537 -13.55 2.56 17.68
N MET A 538 -14.80 2.54 18.11
CA MET A 538 -15.79 1.57 17.65
C MET A 538 -16.73 2.27 16.67
N LEU A 539 -16.63 1.90 15.39
CA LEU A 539 -17.46 2.41 14.31
C LEU A 539 -18.62 1.45 14.06
N ILE A 540 -19.83 1.90 14.38
CA ILE A 540 -21.05 1.12 14.26
C ILE A 540 -21.81 1.61 13.02
N LEU A 541 -21.78 0.80 11.97
CA LEU A 541 -22.50 1.01 10.72
C LEU A 541 -23.90 0.38 10.83
N ALA A 542 -24.87 1.22 11.16
CA ALA A 542 -26.23 0.81 11.48
C ALA A 542 -27.27 1.68 10.73
N PRO A 543 -27.26 1.69 9.39
CA PRO A 543 -28.11 2.57 8.59
C PRO A 543 -29.60 2.24 8.70
N LEU A 544 -29.98 0.95 8.75
CA LEU A 544 -31.39 0.54 8.63
C LEU A 544 -31.94 -0.18 9.87
N ILE A 545 -31.09 -0.55 10.84
CA ILE A 545 -31.60 -1.18 12.06
C ILE A 545 -32.44 -0.22 12.91
N THR A 546 -33.60 -0.69 13.36
CA THR A 546 -34.45 0.01 14.32
C THR A 546 -34.34 -0.68 15.67
N LEU A 547 -34.06 0.09 16.73
CA LEU A 547 -33.93 -0.41 18.10
C LEU A 547 -35.12 0.07 18.93
N ASN A 548 -35.84 -0.85 19.57
CA ASN A 548 -36.94 -0.49 20.45
C ASN A 548 -36.44 -0.03 21.85
N ILE A 549 -37.31 0.60 22.63
CA ILE A 549 -36.96 1.17 23.95
C ILE A 549 -36.44 0.09 24.93
N GLU A 550 -36.99 -1.12 24.87
CA GLU A 550 -36.59 -2.20 25.78
C GLU A 550 -35.21 -2.77 25.41
N GLU A 551 -34.88 -2.86 24.12
CA GLU A 551 -33.53 -3.19 23.64
C GLU A 551 -32.52 -2.12 24.05
N GLN A 552 -32.87 -0.84 23.90
CA GLN A 552 -32.00 0.27 24.31
C GLN A 552 -31.65 0.18 25.81
N LYS A 553 -32.64 -0.09 26.67
CA LYS A 553 -32.43 -0.27 28.12
C LYS A 553 -31.54 -1.48 28.45
N ARG A 554 -31.58 -2.54 27.63
CA ARG A 554 -30.72 -3.73 27.81
C ARG A 554 -29.28 -3.51 27.37
N ILE A 555 -29.08 -2.71 26.31
CA ILE A 555 -27.75 -2.44 25.73
C ILE A 555 -26.96 -1.44 26.58
N TYR A 556 -27.64 -0.44 27.15
CA TYR A 556 -26.99 0.67 27.85
C TYR A 556 -26.05 0.26 29.00
N PRO A 557 -26.39 -0.71 29.87
CA PRO A 557 -25.49 -1.17 30.93
C PRO A 557 -24.18 -1.74 30.39
N SER A 558 -24.22 -2.53 29.31
CA SER A 558 -23.02 -3.10 28.68
C SER A 558 -22.15 -2.01 28.06
N LEU A 559 -22.76 -1.02 27.40
CA LEU A 559 -22.05 0.16 26.88
C LEU A 559 -21.34 0.94 28.00
N LYS A 560 -22.05 1.19 29.11
CA LYS A 560 -21.49 1.87 30.26
C LYS A 560 -20.32 1.10 30.87
N SER A 561 -20.48 -0.21 31.05
CA SER A 561 -19.41 -1.09 31.56
C SER A 561 -18.14 -1.00 30.70
N LEU A 562 -18.30 -1.07 29.37
CA LEU A 562 -17.20 -0.96 28.43
C LEU A 562 -16.49 0.41 28.54
N LYS A 563 -17.23 1.51 28.62
CA LYS A 563 -16.67 2.87 28.80
C LYS A 563 -16.00 3.07 30.15
N ASP A 564 -16.56 2.51 31.22
CA ASP A 564 -15.95 2.58 32.55
C ASP A 564 -14.59 1.85 32.56
N ASN A 565 -14.48 0.73 31.82
CA ASN A 565 -13.25 -0.07 31.71
C ASN A 565 -12.25 0.46 30.67
N HIS A 566 -12.73 1.13 29.62
CA HIS A 566 -11.93 1.71 28.53
C HIS A 566 -12.46 3.13 28.17
N PRO A 567 -12.22 4.13 29.04
CA PRO A 567 -12.70 5.50 28.88
C PRO A 567 -12.14 6.25 27.67
N ASP A 568 -11.07 5.73 27.07
CA ASP A 568 -10.40 6.24 25.87
C ASP A 568 -10.98 5.69 24.56
N LEU A 569 -11.88 4.70 24.62
CA LEU A 569 -12.62 4.21 23.45
C LEU A 569 -13.68 5.24 23.04
N ASN A 570 -13.74 5.63 21.77
CA ASN A 570 -14.77 6.54 21.22
C ASN A 570 -15.80 5.75 20.41
N PHE A 571 -17.09 6.03 20.56
CA PHE A 571 -18.11 5.44 19.70
C PHE A 571 -18.48 6.39 18.57
N ILE A 572 -18.53 5.85 17.35
CA ILE A 572 -19.08 6.53 16.19
C ILE A 572 -20.25 5.72 15.67
N TYR A 573 -21.44 6.32 15.72
CA TYR A 573 -22.66 5.73 15.17
C TYR A 573 -22.92 6.31 13.80
N TYR A 574 -22.78 5.50 12.76
CA TYR A 574 -23.16 5.87 11.40
C TYR A 574 -24.55 5.32 11.10
N THR A 575 -25.54 6.20 11.00
CA THR A 575 -26.95 5.82 10.87
C THR A 575 -27.72 6.78 9.96
N THR A 576 -29.01 6.55 9.76
CA THR A 576 -29.89 7.44 8.99
C THR A 576 -30.55 8.49 9.87
N ALA A 577 -31.05 9.57 9.27
CA ALA A 577 -31.76 10.63 9.99
C ALA A 577 -32.99 10.09 10.77
N GLU A 578 -33.64 9.04 10.26
CA GLU A 578 -34.79 8.39 10.89
C GLU A 578 -34.41 7.70 12.21
N ASN A 579 -33.22 7.10 12.28
CA ASN A 579 -32.73 6.37 13.44
C ASN A 579 -31.95 7.23 14.45
N PHE A 580 -31.83 8.54 14.18
CA PHE A 580 -31.09 9.49 15.01
C PHE A 580 -31.50 9.43 16.50
N LEU A 581 -32.81 9.45 16.79
CA LEU A 581 -33.31 9.48 18.16
C LEU A 581 -32.99 8.20 18.94
N SER A 582 -32.96 7.05 18.26
CA SER A 582 -32.65 5.75 18.85
C SER A 582 -31.19 5.68 19.29
N PHE A 583 -30.27 6.13 18.44
CA PHE A 583 -28.83 6.08 18.73
C PHE A 583 -28.34 7.24 19.60
N LYS A 584 -29.05 8.38 19.63
CA LYS A 584 -28.69 9.53 20.48
C LYS A 584 -28.58 9.16 21.96
N GLN A 585 -29.34 8.18 22.45
CA GLN A 585 -29.30 7.74 23.84
C GLN A 585 -28.01 6.99 24.21
N PHE A 586 -27.27 6.50 23.22
CA PHE A 586 -26.01 5.80 23.43
C PHE A 586 -24.78 6.72 23.48
N LEU A 587 -24.95 8.02 23.21
CA LEU A 587 -23.90 9.02 23.39
C LEU A 587 -23.62 9.20 24.88
N HIS A 588 -22.62 8.48 25.40
CA HIS A 588 -22.29 8.43 26.82
C HIS A 588 -21.27 9.52 27.20
N THR A 589 -20.38 9.84 26.27
CA THR A 589 -19.31 10.82 26.42
C THR A 589 -19.39 11.89 25.32
N GLU A 590 -18.79 13.06 25.51
CA GLU A 590 -18.82 14.14 24.51
C GLU A 590 -18.00 13.79 23.25
N GLU A 591 -17.10 12.82 23.40
CA GLU A 591 -16.28 12.23 22.36
C GLU A 591 -17.00 11.09 21.62
N ASP A 592 -18.23 10.76 22.00
CA ASP A 592 -19.07 9.89 21.18
C ASP A 592 -19.77 10.74 20.12
N TYR A 593 -19.79 10.23 18.90
CA TYR A 593 -20.28 10.97 17.75
C TYR A 593 -21.32 10.18 16.97
N LEU A 594 -22.28 10.91 16.40
CA LEU A 594 -23.36 10.33 15.62
C LEU A 594 -23.40 11.03 14.28
N ILE A 595 -23.18 10.25 13.23
CA ILE A 595 -23.14 10.68 11.83
C ILE A 595 -24.44 10.22 11.17
N THR A 596 -25.22 11.18 10.67
CA THR A 596 -26.44 10.94 9.88
C THR A 596 -26.30 11.29 8.42
N SER A 597 -25.13 11.80 8.00
CA SER A 597 -24.88 12.10 6.61
C SER A 597 -24.64 10.83 5.82
N SER A 598 -24.85 10.90 4.51
CA SER A 598 -24.46 9.86 3.56
C SER A 598 -23.01 10.00 3.08
N LYS A 599 -22.22 10.91 3.67
CA LYS A 599 -20.85 11.22 3.22
C LYS A 599 -19.85 10.43 4.04
N ILE A 600 -19.07 9.58 3.38
CA ILE A 600 -18.03 8.79 4.04
C ILE A 600 -16.93 9.67 4.66
N ASN A 601 -16.62 10.81 4.02
CA ASN A 601 -15.61 11.76 4.49
C ASN A 601 -15.91 12.30 5.91
N ASP A 602 -17.18 12.35 6.31
CA ASP A 602 -17.54 12.82 7.65
C ASP A 602 -17.00 11.87 8.74
N ILE A 603 -16.78 10.59 8.41
CA ILE A 603 -16.12 9.62 9.30
C ILE A 603 -14.64 9.97 9.44
N SER A 604 -13.91 10.12 8.32
CA SER A 604 -12.47 10.39 8.34
C SER A 604 -12.17 11.77 8.95
N ASP A 605 -12.98 12.79 8.65
CA ASP A 605 -12.89 14.13 9.23
C ASP A 605 -13.03 14.11 10.77
N TYR A 606 -13.97 13.32 11.29
CA TYR A 606 -14.12 13.17 12.74
C TYR A 606 -12.94 12.40 13.36
N LEU A 607 -12.52 11.31 12.73
CA LEU A 607 -11.41 10.48 13.22
C LEU A 607 -10.09 11.24 13.30
N LEU A 608 -9.88 12.25 12.45
CA LEU A 608 -8.72 13.16 12.53
C LEU A 608 -8.65 13.95 13.83
N THR A 609 -9.78 14.15 14.51
CA THR A 609 -9.84 14.91 15.78
C THR A 609 -9.44 14.06 16.99
N ILE A 610 -9.37 12.74 16.85
CA ILE A 610 -9.19 11.81 17.96
C ILE A 610 -7.71 11.74 18.36
N PRO A 611 -7.36 12.07 19.61
CA PRO A 611 -5.99 12.00 20.08
C PRO A 611 -5.55 10.54 20.32
N ARG A 612 -4.23 10.32 20.29
CA ARG A 612 -3.61 9.07 20.73
C ARG A 612 -3.82 8.87 22.23
N SER A 613 -4.04 7.63 22.66
CA SER A 613 -4.28 7.30 24.06
C SER A 613 -2.97 7.14 24.84
N LEU A 614 -2.88 7.75 26.00
CA LEU A 614 -1.88 7.48 27.03
C LEU A 614 -2.55 6.75 28.20
N ARG A 615 -2.06 5.55 28.48
CA ARG A 615 -2.53 4.72 29.60
C ARG A 615 -1.31 4.19 30.35
N PRO A 616 -0.86 4.91 31.39
CA PRO A 616 0.18 4.40 32.26
C PRO A 616 -0.38 3.26 33.12
N GLU A 617 0.51 2.40 33.62
CA GLU A 617 0.10 1.37 34.58
C GLU A 617 -0.55 2.02 35.81
N MET A 618 -1.71 1.50 36.22
CA MET A 618 -2.42 2.04 37.38
C MET A 618 -1.54 1.98 38.63
N CYS A 619 -1.76 2.96 39.51
CA CYS A 619 -0.94 3.17 40.70
C CYS A 619 -0.92 1.94 41.63
N LYS A 620 0.12 1.10 41.54
CA LYS A 620 0.35 -0.06 42.42
C LYS A 620 1.23 0.34 43.61
N LYS A 621 0.84 -0.04 44.82
CA LYS A 621 1.70 0.10 46.01
C LYS A 621 2.90 -0.86 45.86
N ASN A 622 4.12 -0.30 45.91
CA ASN A 622 5.39 -1.03 45.96
C ASN A 622 5.69 -1.93 44.75
N VAL A 623 5.95 -1.34 43.59
CA VAL A 623 6.60 -2.05 42.49
C VAL A 623 7.99 -1.45 42.27
N THR A 624 9.03 -2.24 42.55
CA THR A 624 10.35 -2.04 41.94
C THR A 624 10.21 -2.35 40.46
N ILE A 625 10.04 -1.31 39.64
CA ILE A 625 9.83 -1.47 38.21
C ILE A 625 11.18 -1.83 37.56
N ASN A 626 11.34 -3.08 37.11
CA ASN A 626 12.52 -3.54 36.38
C ASN A 626 12.54 -3.09 34.89
N GLY A 627 11.78 -2.05 34.54
CA GLY A 627 11.68 -1.52 33.18
C GLY A 627 11.20 -0.06 33.16
N GLN A 628 11.54 0.69 32.12
CA GLN A 628 11.09 2.08 31.97
C GLN A 628 9.83 2.12 31.10
N ASN A 629 8.71 2.55 31.70
CA ASN A 629 7.46 2.82 31.01
C ASN A 629 7.67 3.87 29.91
N GLN A 630 7.69 3.44 28.66
CA GLN A 630 8.05 4.29 27.53
C GLN A 630 7.25 4.00 26.26
N PHE A 631 7.22 4.97 25.37
CA PHE A 631 6.70 4.82 24.02
C PHE A 631 7.62 5.55 23.05
N GLU A 632 7.88 4.91 21.92
CA GLU A 632 8.67 5.47 20.84
C GLU A 632 7.74 5.97 19.75
N GLY A 633 7.94 7.22 19.34
CA GLY A 633 7.13 7.86 18.31
C GLY A 633 7.98 8.54 17.25
N TYR A 634 7.34 8.75 16.10
CA TYR A 634 7.90 9.41 14.93
C TYR A 634 6.93 10.51 14.48
N VAL A 635 7.45 11.62 13.98
CA VAL A 635 6.65 12.75 13.45
C VAL A 635 7.36 13.41 12.29
N GLN A 636 6.64 13.77 11.23
CA GLN A 636 7.16 14.52 10.11
C GLN A 636 7.26 16.03 10.41
N PRO A 637 8.10 16.78 9.68
CA PRO A 637 8.04 18.23 9.70
C PRO A 637 6.62 18.74 9.38
N GLN A 638 6.14 19.70 10.17
CA GLN A 638 4.79 20.29 10.13
C GLN A 638 3.65 19.39 10.60
N GLU A 639 3.87 18.08 10.78
CA GLU A 639 2.88 17.17 11.34
C GLU A 639 2.69 17.43 12.84
N ILE A 640 1.45 17.24 13.31
CA ILE A 640 1.05 17.42 14.69
C ILE A 640 0.45 16.10 15.20
N ILE A 641 0.98 15.59 16.31
CA ILE A 641 0.44 14.43 17.01
C ILE A 641 0.01 14.85 18.40
N VAL A 642 -1.26 14.59 18.73
CA VAL A 642 -1.81 14.88 20.06
C VAL A 642 -2.00 13.57 20.81
N TYR A 643 -1.51 13.55 22.05
CA TYR A 643 -1.69 12.49 23.02
C TYR A 643 -2.59 12.97 24.15
N ARG A 644 -3.47 12.09 24.65
CA ARG A 644 -4.38 12.37 25.76
C ARG A 644 -4.20 11.34 26.87
N LEU A 645 -4.04 11.81 28.09
CA LEU A 645 -4.13 11.02 29.31
C LEU A 645 -5.48 11.28 29.98
N ASP A 646 -6.39 10.31 29.84
CA ASP A 646 -7.74 10.40 30.38
C ASP A 646 -7.74 10.53 31.93
N PRO A 647 -8.65 11.33 32.53
CA PRO A 647 -8.79 11.46 33.98
C PRO A 647 -8.98 10.13 34.72
N SER A 648 -9.68 9.17 34.13
CA SER A 648 -9.97 7.87 34.75
C SER A 648 -8.70 7.07 35.04
N TRP A 649 -7.64 7.24 34.23
CA TRP A 649 -6.33 6.61 34.45
C TRP A 649 -5.50 7.27 35.55
N ARG A 650 -5.98 8.38 36.09
CA ARG A 650 -5.30 9.17 37.13
C ARG A 650 -6.05 9.24 38.45
N ILE A 651 -7.11 8.44 38.62
CA ILE A 651 -7.80 8.34 39.89
C ILE A 651 -6.80 7.94 40.99
N ASN A 652 -6.82 8.66 42.09
CA ASN A 652 -5.90 8.53 43.23
C ASN A 652 -4.43 8.84 42.89
N THR A 653 -4.14 9.62 41.85
CA THR A 653 -2.79 10.09 41.57
C THR A 653 -2.63 11.53 42.07
N LYS A 654 -1.52 11.80 42.77
CA LYS A 654 -1.17 13.14 43.26
C LYS A 654 -0.27 13.91 42.30
N TYR A 655 0.47 13.15 41.49
CA TYR A 655 1.60 13.67 40.75
C TYR A 655 1.89 12.77 39.54
N VAL A 656 2.07 13.39 38.38
CA VAL A 656 2.46 12.73 37.13
C VAL A 656 3.74 13.40 36.62
N LYS A 657 4.79 12.61 36.39
CA LYS A 657 6.02 13.08 35.74
C LYS A 657 6.09 12.52 34.33
N MET A 658 5.90 13.39 33.33
CA MET A 658 6.06 13.03 31.92
C MET A 658 7.41 13.56 31.42
N LYS A 659 8.18 12.72 30.76
CA LYS A 659 9.48 13.05 30.17
C LYS A 659 9.45 12.79 28.67
N ILE A 660 9.83 13.80 27.89
CA ILE A 660 9.88 13.75 26.43
C ILE A 660 11.33 13.94 26.03
N ILE A 661 11.85 13.02 25.23
CA ILE A 661 13.27 12.95 24.87
C ILE A 661 13.39 13.04 23.35
N SER A 662 14.20 13.97 22.87
CA SER A 662 14.62 14.01 21.46
C SER A 662 15.89 13.19 21.30
N VAL A 663 16.02 12.48 20.17
CA VAL A 663 17.15 11.59 19.88
C VAL A 663 18.01 12.09 18.73
N GLY A 664 18.04 13.42 18.51
CA GLY A 664 18.94 14.04 17.54
C GLY A 664 18.57 13.83 16.06
N TYR A 665 17.31 13.49 15.76
CA TYR A 665 16.80 13.32 14.39
C TYR A 665 16.27 14.63 13.80
N GLY A 666 16.12 15.67 14.63
CA GLY A 666 15.53 16.94 14.20
C GLY A 666 15.20 17.85 15.38
N LYS A 667 14.35 18.83 15.11
CA LYS A 667 13.76 19.75 16.08
C LYS A 667 12.27 19.47 16.20
N LEU A 668 11.76 19.51 17.42
CA LEU A 668 10.37 19.27 17.78
C LEU A 668 9.86 20.44 18.63
N GLU A 669 8.58 20.74 18.54
CA GLU A 669 7.87 21.60 19.48
C GLU A 669 6.95 20.72 20.32
N LEU A 670 7.04 20.85 21.65
CA LEU A 670 6.19 20.16 22.59
C LEU A 670 5.29 21.19 23.29
N CYS A 671 3.98 21.04 23.13
CA CYS A 671 2.99 21.79 23.89
C CYS A 671 2.21 20.86 24.83
N TRP A 672 1.78 21.35 25.99
CA TRP A 672 0.94 20.59 26.91
C TRP A 672 -0.03 21.48 27.66
N TRP A 673 -1.17 20.91 28.05
CA TRP A 673 -2.20 21.59 28.82
C TRP A 673 -3.14 20.62 29.51
N ASN A 674 -3.94 21.16 30.42
CA ASN A 674 -5.01 20.44 31.09
C ASN A 674 -6.37 20.98 30.63
N GLN A 675 -7.35 20.11 30.49
CA GLN A 675 -8.67 20.49 30.02
C GLN A 675 -9.76 19.71 30.74
N TYR A 676 -10.72 20.44 31.32
CA TYR A 676 -11.90 19.83 31.91
C TYR A 676 -12.87 19.38 30.82
N ARG A 677 -13.64 18.32 31.10
CA ARG A 677 -14.78 17.95 30.25
C ARG A 677 -15.72 19.15 30.10
N ASN A 678 -16.29 19.34 28.90
CA ASN A 678 -17.19 20.43 28.55
C ASN A 678 -16.55 21.83 28.55
N SER A 679 -15.22 21.94 28.62
CA SER A 679 -14.51 23.22 28.59
C SER A 679 -13.61 23.33 27.36
N VAL A 680 -13.69 24.46 26.65
CA VAL A 680 -12.78 24.81 25.55
C VAL A 680 -11.46 25.40 26.10
N ARG A 681 -11.42 25.75 27.39
CA ARG A 681 -10.29 26.44 28.01
C ARG A 681 -9.14 25.48 28.28
N LYS A 682 -7.96 25.81 27.75
CA LYS A 682 -6.70 25.10 28.00
C LYS A 682 -6.02 25.67 29.25
N GLU A 683 -6.07 24.94 30.36
CA GLU A 683 -5.38 25.32 31.60
C GLU A 683 -3.90 24.98 31.53
N ARG A 684 -3.05 25.88 32.05
CA ARG A 684 -1.59 25.71 32.09
C ARG A 684 -0.95 25.37 30.73
N TYR A 685 -1.48 25.93 29.64
CA TYR A 685 -0.92 25.74 28.31
C TYR A 685 0.50 26.32 28.21
N MET A 686 1.47 25.47 27.86
CA MET A 686 2.86 25.88 27.63
C MET A 686 3.44 25.10 26.45
N CYS A 687 4.32 25.74 25.68
CA CYS A 687 5.08 25.13 24.59
C CYS A 687 6.58 25.34 24.80
N ARG A 688 7.38 24.35 24.39
CA ARG A 688 8.84 24.42 24.39
C ARG A 688 9.41 23.66 23.20
N GLU A 689 10.44 24.23 22.58
CA GLU A 689 11.20 23.54 21.55
C GLU A 689 12.20 22.55 22.17
N LEU A 690 12.40 21.43 21.48
CA LEU A 690 13.32 20.37 21.83
C LEU A 690 14.16 20.01 20.60
N SER A 691 15.47 19.92 20.78
CA SER A 691 16.40 19.58 19.70
C SER A 691 17.62 18.84 20.23
N GLY A 692 18.34 18.15 19.34
CA GLY A 692 19.52 17.37 19.73
C GLY A 692 19.14 16.17 20.62
N HIS A 693 19.96 15.88 21.62
CA HIS A 693 19.74 14.79 22.59
C HIS A 693 19.22 15.32 23.93
N ASN A 694 18.31 16.28 23.88
CA ASN A 694 17.78 16.94 25.06
C ASN A 694 16.46 16.32 25.52
N GLU A 695 16.09 16.61 26.77
CA GLU A 695 14.82 16.19 27.37
C GLU A 695 14.05 17.35 27.99
N ILE A 696 12.72 17.24 27.98
CA ILE A 696 11.82 18.10 28.75
C ILE A 696 11.10 17.22 29.77
N ILE A 697 11.08 17.69 31.02
CA ILE A 697 10.35 17.06 32.11
C ILE A 697 9.17 17.96 32.49
N ILE A 698 7.98 17.37 32.46
CA ILE A 698 6.71 18.01 32.82
C ILE A 698 6.24 17.42 34.14
N HIS A 699 5.93 18.32 35.07
CA HIS A 699 5.44 18.00 36.40
C HIS A 699 3.97 18.42 36.48
N ASP A 700 3.06 17.44 36.48
CA ASP A 700 1.64 17.71 36.75
C ASP A 700 1.32 17.39 38.20
N THR A 701 0.74 18.38 38.89
CA THR A 701 0.39 18.34 40.32
C THR A 701 -1.12 18.39 40.56
N PHE A 702 -1.95 18.25 39.53
CA PHE A 702 -3.41 18.16 39.72
C PHE A 702 -3.74 16.87 40.45
N ARG A 703 -4.24 17.03 41.68
CA ARG A 703 -4.72 15.92 42.49
C ARG A 703 -6.07 15.45 41.97
N CYS A 704 -6.17 14.18 41.64
CA CYS A 704 -7.39 13.56 41.15
C CYS A 704 -7.89 12.53 42.17
N ASP A 705 -8.78 12.97 43.06
CA ASP A 705 -9.51 12.10 44.00
C ASP A 705 -10.91 11.79 43.46
N LYS A 706 -11.56 10.73 43.96
CA LYS A 706 -12.87 10.25 43.46
C LYS A 706 -13.97 11.33 43.46
N ASP A 707 -13.90 12.31 44.36
CA ASP A 707 -14.92 13.36 44.53
C ASP A 707 -14.57 14.67 43.80
N ILE A 708 -13.38 14.77 43.19
CA ILE A 708 -12.88 16.00 42.55
C ILE A 708 -12.90 15.82 41.04
N LYS A 709 -13.54 16.74 40.32
CA LYS A 709 -13.46 16.80 38.85
C LYS A 709 -12.00 16.93 38.43
N CYS A 710 -11.49 15.92 37.71
CA CYS A 710 -10.11 15.84 37.26
C CYS A 710 -10.03 16.21 35.77
N PRO A 711 -9.22 17.21 35.36
CA PRO A 711 -9.08 17.59 33.95
C PRO A 711 -8.18 16.60 33.21
N ALA A 712 -8.45 16.27 31.95
CA ALA A 712 -7.56 15.47 31.12
C ALA A 712 -6.25 16.22 30.84
N ILE A 713 -5.15 15.49 30.63
CA ILE A 713 -3.85 16.08 30.27
C ILE A 713 -3.58 15.77 28.80
N PHE A 714 -3.18 16.79 28.05
CA PHE A 714 -2.84 16.69 26.64
C PHE A 714 -1.37 17.02 26.41
N TYR A 715 -0.73 16.25 25.53
CA TYR A 715 0.61 16.52 25.03
C TYR A 715 0.57 16.55 23.51
N GLN A 716 0.95 17.68 22.92
CA GLN A 716 1.01 17.89 21.48
C GLN A 716 2.46 17.97 21.05
N ILE A 717 2.84 17.12 20.09
CA ILE A 717 4.18 17.06 19.52
C ILE A 717 4.07 17.51 18.08
N ARG A 718 4.85 18.52 17.70
CA ARG A 718 4.90 19.04 16.34
C ARG A 718 6.32 18.93 15.79
N GLY A 719 6.47 18.38 14.59
CA GLY A 719 7.75 18.37 13.90
C GLY A 719 8.11 19.76 13.37
N ILE A 720 9.29 20.28 13.70
CA ILE A 720 9.77 21.57 13.17
C ILE A 720 10.66 21.33 11.94
N SER A 721 11.75 20.57 12.11
CA SER A 721 12.74 20.35 11.05
C SER A 721 13.43 18.99 11.23
N SER A 722 13.67 18.28 10.13
CA SER A 722 14.31 16.97 10.14
C SER A 722 15.77 17.01 9.65
N LEU A 723 16.60 16.17 10.25
CA LEU A 723 17.97 15.89 9.80
C LEU A 723 18.05 14.67 8.87
N LYS A 724 16.91 14.08 8.48
CA LYS A 724 16.81 13.01 7.47
C LYS A 724 17.56 11.72 7.83
N LYS A 725 17.58 11.38 9.12
CA LYS A 725 18.35 10.26 9.69
C LYS A 725 17.53 8.98 9.90
N CYS A 726 16.21 9.02 9.71
CA CYS A 726 15.34 7.90 10.04
C CYS A 726 15.61 6.73 9.10
N ALA A 727 16.07 5.62 9.68
CA ALA A 727 16.41 4.39 8.94
C ALA A 727 15.77 3.14 9.56
N GLU A 728 15.12 3.30 10.70
CA GLU A 728 14.37 2.25 11.38
C GLU A 728 13.18 1.78 10.53
N MET A 729 12.76 0.53 10.76
CA MET A 729 11.64 -0.06 10.02
C MET A 729 10.34 0.73 10.19
N ASP A 730 10.16 1.35 11.36
CA ASP A 730 8.99 2.16 11.74
C ASP A 730 8.99 3.57 11.10
N CYS A 731 10.04 3.95 10.36
CA CYS A 731 10.08 5.21 9.62
C CYS A 731 9.35 5.09 8.26
N LYS A 732 8.23 5.81 8.06
CA LYS A 732 7.57 5.90 6.73
C LYS A 732 8.49 6.54 5.71
N THR A 733 9.19 7.60 6.11
CA THR A 733 10.11 8.35 5.25
C THR A 733 11.36 8.76 6.06
N PRO A 734 12.54 8.98 5.41
CA PRO A 734 13.76 9.29 6.15
C PRO A 734 13.72 10.61 6.93
N ASP A 735 12.79 11.51 6.61
CA ASP A 735 12.58 12.79 7.28
C ASP A 735 11.77 12.69 8.58
N HIS A 736 11.32 11.49 8.98
CA HIS A 736 10.70 11.27 10.28
C HIS A 736 11.64 11.66 11.43
N ILE A 737 11.10 12.39 12.41
CA ILE A 737 11.80 12.83 13.60
C ILE A 737 11.39 11.91 14.75
N ARG A 738 12.36 11.15 15.25
CA ARG A 738 12.16 10.21 16.35
C ARG A 738 12.14 10.92 17.71
N TYR A 739 11.27 10.46 18.62
CA TYR A 739 11.19 10.91 20.00
C TYR A 739 10.74 9.77 20.94
N LEU A 740 11.02 9.93 22.23
CA LEU A 740 10.57 9.01 23.28
C LEU A 740 9.68 9.74 24.28
N LEU A 741 8.57 9.11 24.66
CA LEU A 741 7.70 9.49 25.76
C LEU A 741 7.94 8.55 26.93
N ARG A 742 8.09 9.08 28.14
CA ARG A 742 8.25 8.30 29.38
C ARG A 742 7.37 8.86 30.48
N ILE A 743 6.59 8.00 31.12
CA ILE A 743 5.82 8.37 32.32
C ILE A 743 6.48 7.71 33.52
N GLU A 744 6.93 8.53 34.46
CA GLU A 744 7.62 8.12 35.68
C GLU A 744 6.82 8.51 36.93
N ASN A 745 6.97 7.73 38.01
CA ASN A 745 6.59 8.11 39.38
C ASN A 745 5.15 8.62 39.58
N LEU A 746 4.15 7.76 39.37
CA LEU A 746 2.77 8.03 39.83
C LEU A 746 2.72 7.88 41.37
N GLN A 747 2.65 8.99 42.10
CA GLN A 747 2.47 8.94 43.56
C GLN A 747 0.99 8.74 43.89
N CYS A 748 0.65 7.59 44.49
CA CYS A 748 -0.73 7.30 44.87
C CYS A 748 -1.15 8.12 46.09
N SER A 749 -2.35 8.71 46.06
CA SER A 749 -2.98 9.21 47.28
C SER A 749 -3.28 8.04 48.21
N ARG A 750 -2.96 8.19 49.50
CA ARG A 750 -3.37 7.24 50.52
C ARG A 750 -4.89 7.30 50.58
N GLY A 751 -5.58 6.20 50.24
CA GLY A 751 -6.94 6.00 50.73
C GLY A 751 -6.92 6.11 52.25
N GLU A 752 -7.89 6.84 52.82
CA GLU A 752 -8.11 6.84 54.25
C GLU A 752 -8.13 5.40 54.73
N LYS A 753 -7.26 5.09 55.71
CA LYS A 753 -7.36 3.81 56.39
C LYS A 753 -8.80 3.73 56.90
N PRO A 754 -9.56 2.65 56.68
CA PRO A 754 -10.72 2.43 57.53
C PRO A 754 -10.16 2.45 58.96
N LEU A 755 -10.70 3.33 59.80
CA LEU A 755 -10.47 3.30 61.24
C LEU A 755 -11.01 1.97 61.75
N SER A 756 -10.24 0.90 61.56
CA SER A 756 -10.55 -0.42 62.09
C SER A 756 -10.32 -0.36 63.59
N ASN A 757 -11.43 -0.36 64.33
CA ASN A 757 -11.56 -0.87 65.69
C ASN A 757 -10.44 -0.51 66.67
N ILE A 758 -10.40 0.76 67.11
CA ILE A 758 -9.82 1.09 68.43
C ILE A 758 -10.80 0.74 69.56
N PHE A 759 -12.07 0.44 69.27
CA PHE A 759 -13.08 0.08 70.28
C PHE A 759 -12.97 -1.34 70.87
N ASN A 760 -12.19 -2.25 70.27
CA ASN A 760 -12.04 -3.62 70.79
C ASN A 760 -10.84 -3.80 71.75
N ILE A 761 -9.88 -2.86 71.77
CA ILE A 761 -8.74 -2.93 72.67
C ILE A 761 -9.09 -2.37 74.07
N SER A 762 -9.99 -1.38 74.13
CA SER A 762 -10.49 -0.84 75.40
C SER A 762 -11.39 -1.84 76.16
N ILE A 763 -12.13 -2.71 75.48
CA ILE A 763 -12.96 -3.75 76.13
C ILE A 763 -12.10 -4.90 76.68
N LEU A 764 -11.00 -5.27 76.01
CA LEU A 764 -10.09 -6.31 76.49
C LEU A 764 -9.30 -5.87 77.73
N ILE A 765 -8.94 -4.58 77.81
CA ILE A 765 -8.24 -4.00 78.96
C ILE A 765 -9.20 -3.87 80.16
N LEU A 766 -10.48 -3.51 79.94
CA LEU A 766 -11.49 -3.46 81.00
C LEU A 766 -11.83 -4.85 81.57
N LEU A 767 -11.87 -5.89 80.73
CA LEU A 767 -12.06 -7.29 81.15
C LEU A 767 -10.85 -7.82 81.94
N PHE A 768 -9.62 -7.46 81.57
CA PHE A 768 -8.42 -7.83 82.35
C PHE A 768 -8.33 -7.14 83.71
N THR A 769 -8.80 -5.88 83.82
CA THR A 769 -8.85 -5.18 85.11
C THR A 769 -9.95 -5.71 86.05
N LEU A 770 -11.05 -6.26 85.51
CA LEU A 770 -12.12 -6.86 86.32
C LEU A 770 -11.78 -8.27 86.81
N ILE A 771 -10.96 -9.03 86.07
CA ILE A 771 -10.54 -10.38 86.49
C ILE A 771 -9.45 -10.33 87.58
N ASN A 772 -8.62 -9.29 87.62
CA ASN A 772 -7.62 -9.10 88.69
C ASN A 772 -8.17 -8.48 89.99
N ALA A 773 -9.47 -8.13 90.04
CA ALA A 773 -10.13 -7.61 91.25
C ALA A 773 -10.90 -8.69 92.04
N CYS A 774 -10.92 -9.93 91.54
CA CYS A 774 -11.43 -11.11 92.24
C CYS A 774 -10.34 -12.19 92.31
N GLN A 775 -9.25 -11.89 93.02
CA GLN A 775 -8.33 -12.89 93.58
C GLN A 775 -7.80 -12.39 94.92
#